data_AF-A0A1I2BA68-F1
#
_entry.id   AF-A0A1I2BA68-F1
#
_cell.length_a   1.000
_cell.length_b   1.000
_cell.length_c   1.000
_cell.angle_alpha   90.00
_cell.angle_beta   90.00
_cell.angle_gamma   90.00
#
_symmetry.space_group_name_H-M   'P 1'
#
loop_
_entity.id
_entity.type
_entity.pdbx_description
1 polymer ?
#
loop_
_entity_poly.entity_id
_entity_poly.type
_entity_poly.pdbx_seq_one_letter_code
_entity_poly.pdbx_strand_id
1 'polypeptide(L)'
;MPYMEKTEEIKEVQPIVLNSENQKDRLKEITDRLEQGILEVFESEKYKEYLRVMSKFHHYSFNNTMLIALQKPDASLIAGFSAWKNSHGRTVKKGEKGIRIIAPAPFKVKQEMEKLDPKTNMPLVGADGKVVTEEKEITIPAYKVVSVFDVSQTEGKELPSIGVNELTGDVSQYEDFFTALKKASPVPIALEHIDGSAHGYYHLAEKRIAIDDNMSELQTLKTAIHEIAHAKLHDIDLNAPKEEKENRPNQRTREVEAESVAYTVCQHYGLDTSDYSFGYVAGWSSGKELSELKGSLETIRLAASELIDSIDGHFKELQRARENELLEKETEPALQEEKQEVAYLLESGNYLYIQTCETGYDYTLYQPDFADLDGGQLDNLEIPIEKARDEILKMHELSGQNLKEISIDDFEKMQEEASQEKEAGIQVKYYPINEAAAKRAKEMNSFSDYTPGSATREYKSLVDQAAEIAENQKKRVDPSFHEKIDTLLDTYSRKLASNMNNGFAIDARVPSVLIAGGSNFPTRKKEKQNAARDKNYGEWKEIQGLLEKIRSTGMGGISADDPDAVKKLNAKLEKLTKVQETMKAVNAYYRKHKSLKGCPELDSEEIEKLKARMEIRGVQDKPYPSWALSNNNAEIRRIKEHIQSLSVNKEELYTGWEFVGGRAEINVKDNRLQLFFDDKPDGKIRDELKANGFHWSPKALAWQRQLNSNAIYAADAVSSIKPLSEERVIELQRNFRKKGSIEAAPEYIYKMMEEPAPEKDTFQIYQLKRGEKTRELQFESYDRLKESGKTLNPDNYVKVYEAELTEGLSLEDIYTRFNIDHPKDFYGHSLSVSDVVVLHKDGKDSAHYVDRFGYKEAPEFLKPQNYLKHVEDIVEQNDNNFDGIINNTPNAPTVSELEQKVKAGEAISLTELAKAVKAENRSTKEPEKKPSIREQLKEAKKQSEQKKHNTKIKNHELEV
;
A
#
# COMPACT_ATOMS: atom_id res chain seq x y z
N MET A 1 -50.00 5.61 17.68
CA MET A 1 -50.50 4.80 16.55
C MET A 1 -49.42 3.81 16.20
N PRO A 2 -49.71 2.52 15.98
CA PRO A 2 -48.69 1.59 15.52
C PRO A 2 -48.34 1.97 14.08
N TYR A 3 -47.07 2.25 13.81
CA TYR A 3 -46.56 2.36 12.45
C TYR A 3 -46.77 1.00 11.79
N MET A 4 -47.72 0.94 10.85
CA MET A 4 -47.91 -0.21 9.99
C MET A 4 -46.60 -0.45 9.23
N GLU A 5 -46.04 -1.66 9.36
CA GLU A 5 -45.07 -2.19 8.41
C GLU A 5 -45.65 -2.00 7.01
N LYS A 6 -45.12 -1.03 6.26
CA LYS A 6 -45.31 -1.03 4.81
C LYS A 6 -44.54 -2.23 4.31
N THR A 7 -45.24 -3.34 4.10
CA THR A 7 -44.74 -4.46 3.30
C THR A 7 -44.34 -3.89 1.93
N GLU A 8 -43.04 -3.76 1.69
CA GLU A 8 -42.53 -3.28 0.40
C GLU A 8 -43.05 -4.21 -0.70
N GLU A 9 -43.72 -3.64 -1.70
CA GLU A 9 -44.22 -4.40 -2.85
C GLU A 9 -43.03 -5.04 -3.59
N ILE A 10 -43.03 -6.37 -3.69
CA ILE A 10 -42.00 -7.13 -4.40
C ILE A 10 -42.09 -6.79 -5.89
N LYS A 11 -41.04 -6.18 -6.45
CA LYS A 11 -40.98 -5.82 -7.88
C LYS A 11 -40.45 -7.00 -8.70
N GLU A 12 -41.04 -7.24 -9.87
CA GLU A 12 -40.51 -8.23 -10.82
C GLU A 12 -39.20 -7.76 -11.46
N VAL A 13 -38.31 -8.71 -11.78
CA VAL A 13 -37.04 -8.41 -12.47
C VAL A 13 -37.32 -7.85 -13.86
N GLN A 14 -36.72 -6.69 -14.16
CA GLN A 14 -36.61 -6.11 -15.50
C GLN A 14 -35.32 -6.61 -16.16
N PRO A 15 -35.33 -7.71 -16.92
CA PRO A 15 -34.10 -8.32 -17.42
C PRO A 15 -33.46 -7.45 -18.51
N ILE A 16 -32.14 -7.30 -18.46
CA ILE A 16 -31.38 -6.79 -19.61
C ILE A 16 -31.31 -7.93 -20.65
N VAL A 17 -31.97 -7.72 -21.79
CA VAL A 17 -31.96 -8.64 -22.93
C VAL A 17 -30.69 -8.40 -23.72
N LEU A 18 -29.87 -9.45 -23.87
CA LEU A 18 -28.64 -9.42 -24.64
C LEU A 18 -28.88 -10.23 -25.93
N ASN A 19 -28.61 -9.61 -27.08
CA ASN A 19 -28.99 -10.14 -28.39
C ASN A 19 -27.85 -10.90 -29.06
N SER A 20 -26.59 -10.55 -28.79
CA SER A 20 -25.45 -11.25 -29.39
C SER A 20 -25.17 -12.62 -28.74
N GLU A 21 -24.74 -13.57 -29.56
CA GLU A 21 -24.23 -14.88 -29.12
C GLU A 21 -22.76 -14.80 -28.65
N ASN A 22 -22.02 -13.78 -29.07
CA ASN A 22 -20.60 -13.59 -28.77
C ASN A 22 -20.41 -12.90 -27.41
N GLN A 23 -19.51 -13.45 -26.57
CA GLN A 23 -19.21 -12.92 -25.25
C GLN A 23 -18.72 -11.46 -25.28
N LYS A 24 -17.92 -11.09 -26.29
CA LYS A 24 -17.41 -9.71 -26.44
C LYS A 24 -18.55 -8.71 -26.65
N ASP A 25 -19.46 -9.03 -27.56
CA ASP A 25 -20.56 -8.14 -27.91
C ASP A 25 -21.61 -8.08 -26.79
N ARG A 26 -21.82 -9.19 -26.06
CA ARG A 26 -22.64 -9.18 -24.85
C ARG A 26 -22.07 -8.31 -23.74
N LEU A 27 -20.73 -8.27 -23.62
CA LEU A 27 -20.05 -7.38 -22.68
C LEU A 27 -20.17 -5.91 -23.11
N LYS A 28 -20.12 -5.64 -24.41
CA LYS A 28 -20.38 -4.30 -24.94
C LYS A 28 -21.83 -3.86 -24.68
N GLU A 29 -22.81 -4.69 -25.05
CA GLU A 29 -24.24 -4.41 -24.85
C GLU A 29 -24.59 -4.11 -23.38
N ILE A 30 -24.00 -4.85 -22.43
CA ILE A 30 -24.24 -4.60 -21.00
C ILE A 30 -23.57 -3.32 -20.50
N THR A 31 -22.38 -2.98 -21.02
CA THR A 31 -21.68 -1.73 -20.69
C THR A 31 -22.42 -0.52 -21.28
N ASP A 32 -22.87 -0.59 -22.52
CA ASP A 32 -23.67 0.47 -23.15
C ASP A 32 -24.98 0.71 -22.36
N ARG A 33 -25.64 -0.37 -21.90
CA ARG A 33 -26.84 -0.26 -21.06
C ARG A 33 -26.54 0.31 -19.68
N LEU A 34 -25.35 0.04 -19.14
CA LEU A 34 -24.90 0.58 -17.87
C LEU A 34 -24.67 2.09 -17.97
N GLU A 35 -24.02 2.57 -19.03
CA GLU A 35 -23.81 4.01 -19.26
C GLU A 35 -25.14 4.78 -19.38
N GLN A 36 -26.11 4.21 -20.10
CA GLN A 36 -27.47 4.76 -20.15
C GLN A 36 -28.13 4.78 -18.76
N GLY A 37 -28.00 3.68 -18.01
CA GLY A 37 -28.57 3.57 -16.67
C GLY A 37 -28.00 4.59 -15.68
N ILE A 38 -26.71 4.95 -15.79
CA ILE A 38 -26.10 6.00 -14.96
C ILE A 38 -26.80 7.34 -15.19
N LEU A 39 -27.07 7.71 -16.44
CA LEU A 39 -27.76 8.97 -16.76
C LEU A 39 -29.21 8.95 -16.24
N GLU A 40 -29.90 7.82 -16.39
CA GLU A 40 -31.27 7.64 -15.91
C GLU A 40 -31.38 7.74 -14.38
N VAL A 41 -30.35 7.33 -13.63
CA VAL A 41 -30.37 7.33 -12.14
C VAL A 41 -30.43 8.72 -11.53
N PHE A 42 -29.98 9.75 -12.25
CA PHE A 42 -30.04 11.13 -11.73
C PHE A 42 -31.41 11.80 -11.88
N GLU A 43 -32.41 11.08 -12.41
CA GLU A 43 -33.83 11.43 -12.29
C GLU A 43 -34.30 11.11 -10.84
N SER A 44 -34.81 12.11 -10.10
CA SER A 44 -34.81 12.15 -8.62
C SER A 44 -35.19 10.87 -7.86
N GLU A 45 -36.23 10.14 -8.30
CA GLU A 45 -36.70 8.93 -7.60
C GLU A 45 -35.75 7.73 -7.78
N LYS A 46 -35.10 7.63 -8.95
CA LYS A 46 -34.18 6.51 -9.26
C LYS A 46 -32.87 6.61 -8.47
N TYR A 47 -32.44 7.82 -8.13
CA TYR A 47 -31.23 8.06 -7.33
C TYR A 47 -31.36 7.45 -5.93
N LYS A 48 -32.51 7.68 -5.28
CA LYS A 48 -32.81 7.11 -3.96
C LYS A 48 -32.92 5.59 -4.02
N GLU A 49 -33.54 5.04 -5.07
CA GLU A 49 -33.58 3.58 -5.30
C GLU A 49 -32.17 2.99 -5.45
N TYR A 50 -31.28 3.64 -6.21
CA TYR A 50 -29.90 3.23 -6.35
C TYR A 50 -29.15 3.22 -5.01
N LEU A 51 -29.25 4.29 -4.21
CA LEU A 51 -28.58 4.36 -2.90
C LEU A 51 -29.09 3.29 -1.92
N ARG A 52 -30.38 2.93 -2.02
CA ARG A 52 -30.99 1.84 -1.23
C ARG A 52 -30.46 0.46 -1.63
N VAL A 53 -30.19 0.24 -2.92
CA VAL A 53 -29.51 -0.98 -3.37
C VAL A 53 -28.07 -0.97 -2.89
N MET A 54 -27.37 0.15 -3.04
CA MET A 54 -25.99 0.30 -2.58
C MET A 54 -25.83 0.01 -1.09
N SER A 55 -26.79 0.34 -0.23
CA SER A 55 -26.70 0.02 1.21
C SER A 55 -26.67 -1.48 1.51
N LYS A 56 -27.23 -2.32 0.62
CA LYS A 56 -27.25 -3.79 0.75
C LYS A 56 -26.13 -4.47 -0.03
N PHE A 57 -25.64 -3.83 -1.09
CA PHE A 57 -24.64 -4.37 -2.02
C PHE A 57 -23.34 -3.54 -2.02
N HIS A 58 -23.02 -2.82 -0.93
CA HIS A 58 -21.86 -1.91 -0.84
C HIS A 58 -20.50 -2.58 -1.12
N HIS A 59 -20.39 -3.89 -0.91
CA HIS A 59 -19.23 -4.69 -1.26
C HIS A 59 -19.05 -4.92 -2.76
N TYR A 60 -20.13 -4.87 -3.55
CA TYR A 60 -20.05 -5.02 -5.00
C TYR A 60 -19.42 -3.78 -5.66
N SER A 61 -18.83 -3.96 -6.83
CA SER A 61 -18.39 -2.85 -7.70
C SER A 61 -19.56 -1.93 -8.03
N PHE A 62 -19.27 -0.64 -8.23
CA PHE A 62 -20.27 0.34 -8.67
C PHE A 62 -21.10 -0.16 -9.87
N ASN A 63 -20.43 -0.73 -10.86
CA ASN A 63 -21.09 -1.25 -12.05
C ASN A 63 -22.08 -2.37 -11.73
N ASN A 64 -21.69 -3.34 -10.90
CA ASN A 64 -22.59 -4.44 -10.53
C ASN A 64 -23.73 -3.95 -9.63
N THR A 65 -23.47 -3.04 -8.69
CA THR A 65 -24.50 -2.38 -7.87
C THR A 65 -25.52 -1.65 -8.75
N MET A 66 -25.04 -0.91 -9.75
CA MET A 66 -25.88 -0.23 -10.74
C MET A 66 -26.72 -1.21 -11.57
N LEU A 67 -26.10 -2.28 -12.09
CA LEU A 67 -26.80 -3.31 -12.86
C LEU A 67 -27.89 -4.00 -12.04
N ILE A 68 -27.65 -4.24 -10.74
CA ILE A 68 -28.65 -4.79 -9.83
C ILE A 68 -29.79 -3.79 -9.66
N ALA A 69 -29.49 -2.51 -9.42
CA ALA A 69 -30.50 -1.47 -9.24
C ALA A 69 -31.41 -1.29 -10.46
N LEU A 70 -30.85 -1.29 -11.68
CA LEU A 70 -31.61 -1.16 -12.92
C LEU A 70 -32.57 -2.33 -13.18
N GLN A 71 -32.23 -3.53 -12.69
CA GLN A 71 -32.99 -4.75 -12.97
C GLN A 71 -33.95 -5.12 -11.84
N LYS A 72 -33.55 -4.88 -10.58
CA LYS A 72 -34.33 -5.23 -9.38
C LYS A 72 -33.97 -4.28 -8.21
N PRO A 73 -34.59 -3.09 -8.12
CA PRO A 73 -34.26 -2.07 -7.11
C PRO A 73 -34.69 -2.45 -5.68
N ASP A 74 -35.48 -3.51 -5.51
CA ASP A 74 -35.86 -4.11 -4.23
C ASP A 74 -35.03 -5.35 -3.87
N ALA A 75 -33.95 -5.64 -4.62
CA ALA A 75 -33.07 -6.76 -4.33
C ALA A 75 -32.50 -6.67 -2.90
N SER A 76 -32.34 -7.83 -2.26
CA SER A 76 -31.87 -7.94 -0.89
C SER A 76 -30.69 -8.91 -0.78
N LEU A 77 -30.84 -10.11 -1.31
CA LEU A 77 -29.82 -11.16 -1.26
C LEU A 77 -29.77 -11.82 -2.63
N ILE A 78 -28.63 -11.72 -3.31
CA ILE A 78 -28.42 -12.34 -4.62
C ILE A 78 -27.35 -13.43 -4.52
N ALA A 79 -27.59 -14.50 -5.28
CA ALA A 79 -26.60 -15.54 -5.49
C ALA A 79 -26.79 -16.22 -6.84
N GLY A 80 -25.74 -16.88 -7.33
CA GLY A 80 -25.82 -17.72 -8.52
C GLY A 80 -26.74 -18.93 -8.32
N PHE A 81 -27.32 -19.45 -9.41
CA PHE A 81 -28.26 -20.59 -9.38
C PHE A 81 -27.73 -21.81 -8.58
N SER A 82 -26.48 -22.18 -8.81
CA SER A 82 -25.83 -23.29 -8.11
C SER A 82 -25.59 -23.00 -6.62
N ALA A 83 -25.32 -21.74 -6.26
CA ALA A 83 -25.08 -21.34 -4.87
C ALA A 83 -26.36 -21.40 -4.04
N TRP A 84 -27.51 -21.00 -4.60
CA TRP A 84 -28.80 -21.19 -3.95
C TRP A 84 -29.05 -22.66 -3.62
N LYS A 85 -28.84 -23.54 -4.60
CA LYS A 85 -29.09 -24.99 -4.47
C LYS A 85 -28.12 -25.69 -3.54
N ASN A 86 -26.83 -25.41 -3.67
CA ASN A 86 -25.77 -26.18 -3.01
C ASN A 86 -25.44 -25.65 -1.61
N SER A 87 -25.44 -24.34 -1.42
CA SER A 87 -24.98 -23.71 -0.18
C SER A 87 -26.14 -23.32 0.74
N HIS A 88 -27.26 -22.85 0.17
CA HIS A 88 -28.36 -22.29 0.96
C HIS A 88 -29.57 -23.23 1.07
N GLY A 89 -29.58 -24.35 0.34
CA GLY A 89 -30.70 -25.30 0.35
C GLY A 89 -32.00 -24.70 -0.19
N ARG A 90 -31.90 -23.72 -1.10
CA ARG A 90 -33.03 -23.08 -1.80
C ARG A 90 -32.92 -23.33 -3.31
N THR A 91 -34.03 -23.36 -4.02
CA THR A 91 -34.04 -23.52 -5.49
C THR A 91 -34.73 -22.33 -6.10
N VAL A 92 -34.23 -21.85 -7.24
CA VAL A 92 -34.88 -20.78 -8.00
C VAL A 92 -36.21 -21.31 -8.56
N LYS A 93 -37.28 -20.55 -8.37
CA LYS A 93 -38.63 -20.90 -8.85
C LYS A 93 -38.62 -21.00 -10.37
N LYS A 94 -39.41 -21.93 -10.91
CA LYS A 94 -39.47 -22.16 -12.37
C LYS A 94 -40.10 -20.94 -13.07
N GLY A 95 -39.41 -20.38 -14.07
CA GLY A 95 -39.89 -19.24 -14.86
C GLY A 95 -39.30 -17.89 -14.44
N GLU A 96 -38.58 -17.84 -13.32
CA GLU A 96 -37.91 -16.63 -12.84
C GLU A 96 -36.79 -16.16 -13.78
N LYS A 97 -36.66 -14.85 -13.92
CA LYS A 97 -35.64 -14.21 -14.77
C LYS A 97 -34.42 -13.84 -13.94
N GLY A 98 -33.22 -14.12 -14.45
CA GLY A 98 -31.98 -13.80 -13.74
C GLY A 98 -31.53 -12.35 -13.94
N ILE A 99 -30.98 -11.76 -12.89
CA ILE A 99 -30.30 -10.46 -12.88
C ILE A 99 -28.92 -10.64 -13.53
N ARG A 100 -28.60 -9.82 -14.53
CA ARG A 100 -27.32 -9.87 -15.25
C ARG A 100 -26.27 -9.04 -14.53
N ILE A 101 -25.16 -9.66 -14.17
CA ILE A 101 -23.98 -8.99 -13.57
C ILE A 101 -22.72 -9.40 -14.33
N ILE A 102 -21.62 -8.68 -14.11
CA ILE A 102 -20.33 -8.91 -14.75
C ILE A 102 -19.42 -9.62 -13.75
N ALA A 103 -18.83 -10.74 -14.14
CA ALA A 103 -17.97 -11.54 -13.29
C ALA A 103 -16.66 -11.92 -13.99
N PRO A 104 -15.54 -12.03 -13.25
CA PRO A 104 -14.28 -12.47 -13.81
C PRO A 104 -14.37 -13.93 -14.27
N ALA A 105 -13.82 -14.18 -15.45
CA ALA A 105 -13.67 -15.46 -16.09
C ALA A 105 -12.27 -15.57 -16.71
N PRO A 106 -11.20 -15.47 -15.90
CA PRO A 106 -9.85 -15.52 -16.40
C PRO A 106 -9.61 -16.84 -17.12
N PHE A 107 -8.92 -16.79 -18.26
CA PHE A 107 -8.54 -17.97 -19.01
C PHE A 107 -7.02 -18.03 -19.12
N LYS A 108 -6.51 -19.26 -19.20
CA LYS A 108 -5.07 -19.49 -19.30
C LYS A 108 -4.67 -19.62 -20.77
N VAL A 109 -3.64 -18.89 -21.17
CA VAL A 109 -3.04 -18.99 -22.49
C VAL A 109 -1.59 -19.40 -22.33
N LYS A 110 -1.18 -20.37 -23.16
CA LYS A 110 0.23 -20.69 -23.33
C LYS A 110 0.82 -19.68 -24.31
N GLN A 111 1.76 -18.88 -23.83
CA GLN A 111 2.46 -17.92 -24.66
C GLN A 111 3.94 -18.29 -24.67
N GLU A 112 4.53 -18.36 -25.86
CA GLU A 112 5.98 -18.41 -26.01
C GLU A 112 6.53 -17.06 -25.55
N MET A 113 7.11 -17.04 -24.37
CA MET A 113 7.83 -15.89 -23.85
C MET A 113 9.31 -16.16 -23.95
N GLU A 114 10.09 -15.12 -24.21
CA GLU A 114 11.53 -15.21 -24.13
C GLU A 114 11.94 -15.65 -22.72
N LYS A 115 12.72 -16.71 -22.62
CA LYS A 115 13.16 -17.26 -21.34
C LYS A 115 14.13 -16.27 -20.71
N LEU A 116 13.69 -15.55 -19.69
CA LEU A 116 14.53 -14.54 -19.03
C LEU A 116 15.48 -15.20 -18.02
N ASP A 117 16.74 -14.78 -17.98
CA ASP A 117 17.67 -15.21 -16.93
C ASP A 117 17.21 -14.64 -15.56
N PRO A 118 17.00 -15.49 -14.52
CA PRO A 118 16.49 -15.08 -13.21
C PRO A 118 17.30 -13.98 -12.50
N LYS A 119 18.57 -13.75 -12.92
CA LYS A 119 19.46 -12.74 -12.33
C LYS A 119 19.46 -11.41 -13.09
N THR A 120 19.17 -11.42 -14.39
CA THR A 120 19.34 -10.25 -15.26
C THR A 120 18.05 -9.77 -15.92
N ASN A 121 17.00 -10.60 -15.91
CA ASN A 121 15.72 -10.33 -16.57
C ASN A 121 15.85 -10.04 -18.08
N MET A 122 16.93 -10.53 -18.70
CA MET A 122 17.18 -10.44 -20.14
C MET A 122 16.90 -11.79 -20.84
N PRO A 123 16.53 -11.77 -22.14
CA PRO A 123 16.28 -12.98 -22.92
C PRO A 123 17.52 -13.87 -23.00
N LEU A 124 17.40 -15.13 -22.56
CA LEU A 124 18.46 -16.14 -22.71
C LEU A 124 18.66 -16.42 -24.18
N VAL A 125 19.84 -16.12 -24.70
CA VAL A 125 20.22 -16.41 -26.08
C VAL A 125 20.95 -17.75 -26.10
N GLY A 126 20.48 -18.67 -26.95
CA GLY A 126 21.10 -19.99 -27.15
C GLY A 126 22.46 -19.88 -27.84
N ALA A 127 23.22 -20.99 -27.87
CA ALA A 127 24.53 -21.06 -28.52
C ALA A 127 24.50 -20.77 -30.04
N ASP A 128 23.31 -20.70 -30.63
CA ASP A 128 22.99 -20.40 -32.03
C ASP A 128 22.60 -18.93 -32.27
N GLY A 129 22.63 -18.07 -31.24
CA GLY A 129 22.30 -16.66 -31.36
C GLY A 129 20.80 -16.36 -31.44
N LYS A 130 19.93 -17.33 -31.19
CA LYS A 130 18.46 -17.14 -31.12
C LYS A 130 17.98 -17.09 -29.68
N VAL A 131 16.94 -16.31 -29.44
CA VAL A 131 16.30 -16.19 -28.13
C VAL A 131 15.64 -17.52 -27.78
N VAL A 132 16.01 -18.11 -26.64
CA VAL A 132 15.41 -19.34 -26.12
C VAL A 132 14.02 -18.98 -25.62
N THR A 133 12.97 -19.47 -26.28
CA THR A 133 11.59 -19.29 -25.84
C THR A 133 11.19 -20.39 -24.85
N GLU A 134 10.41 -20.03 -23.84
CA GLU A 134 9.78 -20.96 -22.90
C GLU A 134 8.26 -20.79 -23.00
N GLU A 135 7.53 -21.90 -23.16
CA GLU A 135 6.07 -21.90 -23.09
C GLU A 135 5.65 -21.61 -21.65
N LYS A 136 5.21 -20.37 -21.38
CA LYS A 136 4.67 -19.98 -20.07
C LYS A 136 3.15 -19.92 -20.14
N GLU A 137 2.49 -20.58 -19.19
CA GLU A 137 1.05 -20.49 -19.00
C GLU A 137 0.73 -19.18 -18.26
N ILE A 138 0.25 -18.17 -18.98
CA ILE A 138 -0.15 -16.87 -18.44
C ILE A 138 -1.67 -16.89 -18.22
N THR A 139 -2.11 -16.41 -17.05
CA THR A 139 -3.53 -16.21 -16.77
C THR A 139 -3.94 -14.83 -17.25
N ILE A 140 -4.82 -14.77 -18.24
CA ILE A 140 -5.31 -13.51 -18.79
C ILE A 140 -6.61 -13.13 -18.06
N PRO A 141 -6.69 -11.94 -17.44
CA PRO A 141 -7.92 -11.45 -16.85
C PRO A 141 -8.96 -11.25 -17.96
N ALA A 142 -10.16 -11.77 -17.73
CA ALA A 142 -11.27 -11.64 -18.66
C ALA A 142 -12.57 -11.62 -17.88
N TYR A 143 -13.62 -11.06 -18.48
CA TYR A 143 -14.92 -10.90 -17.83
C TYR A 143 -16.03 -11.52 -18.69
N LYS A 144 -17.08 -11.99 -18.03
CA LYS A 144 -18.27 -12.52 -18.69
C LYS A 144 -19.52 -12.04 -17.97
N VAL A 145 -20.61 -11.95 -18.73
CA VAL A 145 -21.94 -11.71 -18.15
C VAL A 145 -22.46 -13.02 -17.55
N VAL A 146 -22.82 -12.99 -16.27
CA VAL A 146 -23.44 -14.11 -15.54
C VAL A 146 -24.84 -13.75 -15.06
N SER A 147 -25.60 -14.76 -14.62
CA SER A 147 -26.93 -14.57 -14.04
C SER A 147 -26.94 -14.93 -12.56
N VAL A 148 -27.46 -14.02 -11.76
CA VAL A 148 -27.75 -14.19 -10.33
C VAL A 148 -29.26 -14.01 -10.09
N PHE A 149 -29.73 -14.48 -8.94
CA PHE A 149 -31.15 -14.47 -8.58
C PHE A 149 -31.30 -13.95 -7.16
N ASP A 150 -32.33 -13.12 -6.93
CA ASP A 150 -32.66 -12.64 -5.59
C ASP A 150 -33.39 -13.70 -4.76
N VAL A 151 -33.30 -13.61 -3.43
CA VAL A 151 -33.95 -14.53 -2.49
C VAL A 151 -35.47 -14.65 -2.72
N SER A 152 -36.16 -13.56 -3.09
CA SER A 152 -37.59 -13.55 -3.41
C SER A 152 -37.95 -14.51 -4.57
N GLN A 153 -37.00 -14.74 -5.48
CA GLN A 153 -37.13 -15.63 -6.65
C GLN A 153 -36.85 -17.09 -6.31
N THR A 154 -36.60 -17.41 -5.03
CA THR A 154 -36.25 -18.76 -4.58
C THR A 154 -37.26 -19.32 -3.59
N GLU A 155 -37.37 -20.64 -3.55
CA GLU A 155 -38.15 -21.41 -2.58
C GLU A 155 -37.24 -22.40 -1.84
N GLY A 156 -37.49 -22.67 -0.57
CA GLY A 156 -36.69 -23.60 0.23
C GLY A 156 -36.57 -23.19 1.69
N LYS A 157 -35.51 -23.67 2.37
CA LYS A 157 -35.26 -23.43 3.80
C LYS A 157 -35.23 -21.92 4.08
N GLU A 158 -35.92 -21.48 5.12
CA GLU A 158 -35.80 -20.10 5.63
C GLU A 158 -34.31 -19.80 5.93
N LEU A 159 -33.87 -18.65 5.44
CA LEU A 159 -32.52 -18.16 5.74
C LEU A 159 -32.54 -17.60 7.16
N PRO A 160 -31.48 -17.78 7.95
CA PRO A 160 -31.36 -17.07 9.22
C PRO A 160 -31.48 -15.57 8.93
N SER A 161 -32.24 -14.85 9.77
CA SER A 161 -32.34 -13.39 9.71
C SER A 161 -30.95 -12.81 10.00
N ILE A 162 -30.22 -12.48 8.94
CA ILE A 162 -28.97 -11.71 8.99
C ILE A 162 -29.28 -10.35 8.34
N GLY A 163 -30.45 -9.80 8.67
CA GLY A 163 -30.55 -8.35 8.68
C GLY A 163 -29.70 -7.91 9.85
N VAL A 164 -28.81 -6.96 9.63
CA VAL A 164 -28.32 -6.06 10.68
C VAL A 164 -29.51 -5.82 11.59
N ASN A 165 -29.40 -6.17 12.89
CA ASN A 165 -30.51 -5.95 13.83
C ASN A 165 -31.03 -4.55 13.54
N GLU A 166 -32.24 -4.44 12.97
CA GLU A 166 -32.80 -3.13 12.70
C GLU A 166 -32.71 -2.40 14.03
N LEU A 167 -32.03 -1.26 14.04
CA LEU A 167 -31.94 -0.41 15.22
C LEU A 167 -33.35 0.12 15.48
N THR A 168 -34.19 -0.74 16.03
CA THR A 168 -35.59 -0.51 16.36
C THR A 168 -35.64 0.26 17.68
N GLY A 169 -34.94 1.39 17.70
CA GLY A 169 -35.06 2.43 18.72
C GLY A 169 -34.92 1.99 20.18
N ASP A 170 -34.23 0.88 20.48
CA ASP A 170 -33.91 0.56 21.87
C ASP A 170 -32.64 1.33 22.30
N VAL A 171 -32.77 2.14 23.35
CA VAL A 171 -31.75 3.06 23.88
C VAL A 171 -30.47 2.28 24.26
N SER A 172 -30.61 0.98 24.57
CA SER A 172 -29.49 0.08 24.89
C SER A 172 -28.50 -0.12 23.73
N GLN A 173 -28.96 -0.05 22.48
CA GLN A 173 -28.12 -0.23 21.29
C GLN A 173 -27.61 1.10 20.72
N TYR A 174 -28.30 2.21 21.03
CA TYR A 174 -27.88 3.56 20.61
C TYR A 174 -26.49 3.90 21.15
N GLU A 175 -26.23 3.69 22.44
CA GLU A 175 -24.93 4.02 23.05
C GLU A 175 -23.78 3.21 22.44
N ASP A 176 -23.98 1.91 22.22
CA ASP A 176 -22.97 1.05 21.59
C ASP A 176 -22.74 1.45 20.13
N PHE A 177 -23.82 1.77 19.41
CA PHE A 177 -23.76 2.21 18.01
C PHE A 177 -23.08 3.57 17.88
N PHE A 178 -23.42 4.54 18.74
CA PHE A 178 -22.80 5.86 18.76
C PHE A 178 -21.32 5.77 19.20
N THR A 179 -21.00 4.84 20.10
CA THR A 179 -19.61 4.53 20.47
C THR A 179 -18.85 3.92 19.30
N ALA A 180 -19.45 2.97 18.57
CA ALA A 180 -18.86 2.41 17.35
C ALA A 180 -18.67 3.48 16.27
N LEU A 181 -19.63 4.40 16.13
CA LEU A 181 -19.56 5.53 15.21
C LEU A 181 -18.44 6.52 15.58
N LYS A 182 -18.28 6.85 16.86
CA LYS A 182 -17.16 7.66 17.37
C LYS A 182 -15.81 7.01 17.08
N LYS A 183 -15.71 5.68 17.22
CA LYS A 183 -14.49 4.92 16.90
C LYS A 183 -14.21 4.86 15.40
N ALA A 184 -15.26 4.77 14.57
CA ALA A 184 -15.15 4.75 13.11
C ALA A 184 -14.85 6.12 12.49
N SER A 185 -15.08 7.21 13.23
CA SER A 185 -14.79 8.57 12.79
C SER A 185 -13.28 8.83 12.68
N PRO A 186 -12.80 9.46 11.60
CA PRO A 186 -11.38 9.82 11.46
C PRO A 186 -10.95 10.93 12.41
N VAL A 187 -11.90 11.67 12.98
CA VAL A 187 -11.68 12.83 13.85
C VAL A 187 -12.56 12.74 15.10
N PRO A 188 -12.17 13.37 16.23
CA PRO A 188 -12.99 13.36 17.43
C PRO A 188 -14.37 13.99 17.20
N ILE A 189 -15.42 13.36 17.75
CA ILE A 189 -16.79 13.88 17.75
C ILE A 189 -17.12 14.40 19.15
N ALA A 190 -17.57 15.65 19.23
CA ALA A 190 -18.05 16.29 20.46
C ALA A 190 -19.53 16.67 20.33
N LEU A 191 -20.29 16.43 21.39
CA LEU A 191 -21.64 17.00 21.58
C LEU A 191 -21.47 18.36 22.27
N GLU A 192 -21.92 19.43 21.62
CA GLU A 192 -21.85 20.80 22.14
C GLU A 192 -23.08 21.60 21.73
N HIS A 193 -23.39 22.66 22.47
CA HIS A 193 -24.48 23.55 22.08
C HIS A 193 -24.06 24.39 20.86
N ILE A 194 -24.84 24.35 19.78
CA ILE A 194 -24.58 25.09 18.53
C ILE A 194 -25.62 26.20 18.36
N ASP A 195 -25.16 27.45 18.32
CA ASP A 195 -26.03 28.60 18.04
C ASP A 195 -26.40 28.66 16.54
N GLY A 196 -27.68 28.56 16.21
CA GLY A 196 -28.19 28.80 14.86
C GLY A 196 -29.12 27.71 14.34
N SER A 197 -29.16 27.53 13.01
CA SER A 197 -29.97 26.50 12.34
C SER A 197 -29.17 25.28 11.91
N ALA A 198 -27.89 25.21 12.28
CA ALA A 198 -27.00 24.10 11.92
C ALA A 198 -27.07 23.01 13.01
N HIS A 199 -27.25 21.76 12.59
CA HIS A 199 -27.34 20.61 13.48
C HIS A 199 -25.97 19.99 13.83
N GLY A 200 -24.95 20.30 13.02
CA GLY A 200 -23.58 19.86 13.21
C GLY A 200 -22.68 20.49 12.14
N TYR A 201 -21.37 20.40 12.35
CA TYR A 201 -20.38 20.82 11.36
C TYR A 201 -19.02 20.16 11.61
N TYR A 202 -18.29 19.93 10.53
CA TYR A 202 -16.88 19.56 10.55
C TYR A 202 -15.96 20.79 10.64
N HIS A 203 -15.18 20.89 11.72
CA HIS A 203 -14.25 22.00 11.94
C HIS A 203 -12.90 21.75 11.28
N LEU A 204 -12.66 22.40 10.12
CA LEU A 204 -11.47 22.19 9.29
C LEU A 204 -10.12 22.45 9.98
N ALA A 205 -10.02 23.51 10.80
CA ALA A 205 -8.75 23.87 11.44
C ALA A 205 -8.39 22.97 12.64
N GLU A 206 -9.38 22.65 13.48
CA GLU A 206 -9.22 21.84 14.69
C GLU A 206 -9.33 20.33 14.42
N LYS A 207 -9.76 19.93 13.21
CA LYS A 207 -9.95 18.53 12.80
C LYS A 207 -10.83 17.78 13.80
N ARG A 208 -12.04 18.30 14.04
CA ARG A 208 -13.06 17.71 14.91
C ARG A 208 -14.46 17.90 14.33
N ILE A 209 -15.39 17.05 14.75
CA ILE A 209 -16.81 17.16 14.42
C ILE A 209 -17.55 17.69 15.66
N ALA A 210 -18.37 18.72 15.46
CA ALA A 210 -19.30 19.25 16.44
C ALA A 210 -20.73 18.87 16.06
N ILE A 211 -21.51 18.40 17.04
CA ILE A 211 -22.92 18.04 16.85
C ILE A 211 -23.73 18.70 17.97
N ASP A 212 -24.88 19.25 17.61
CA ASP A 212 -25.80 19.89 18.57
C ASP A 212 -26.27 18.87 19.62
N ASP A 213 -26.16 19.23 20.90
CA ASP A 213 -26.55 18.40 22.04
C ASP A 213 -28.07 18.38 22.29
N ASN A 214 -28.85 19.20 21.59
CA ASN A 214 -30.31 19.33 21.74
C ASN A 214 -31.11 18.64 20.60
N MET A 215 -30.65 17.47 20.15
CA MET A 215 -31.28 16.69 19.08
C MET A 215 -31.75 15.30 19.55
N SER A 216 -32.70 14.72 18.81
CA SER A 216 -33.08 13.32 19.02
C SER A 216 -31.93 12.39 18.65
N GLU A 217 -31.84 11.23 19.31
CA GLU A 217 -30.84 10.18 19.04
C GLU A 217 -30.69 9.88 17.54
N LEU A 218 -31.81 9.67 16.83
CA LEU A 218 -31.81 9.42 15.39
C LEU A 218 -31.21 10.58 14.59
N GLN A 219 -31.57 11.83 14.93
CA GLN A 219 -31.05 13.01 14.23
C GLN A 219 -29.56 13.22 14.52
N THR A 220 -29.12 12.91 15.74
CA THR A 220 -27.71 12.91 16.14
C THR A 220 -26.91 11.91 15.31
N LEU A 221 -27.41 10.69 15.11
CA LEU A 221 -26.74 9.69 14.24
C LEU A 221 -26.66 10.15 12.79
N LYS A 222 -27.79 10.63 12.21
CA LYS A 222 -27.83 11.14 10.83
C LYS A 222 -26.79 12.24 10.62
N THR A 223 -26.77 13.21 11.53
CA THR A 223 -25.86 14.35 11.48
C THR A 223 -24.41 13.89 11.67
N ALA A 224 -24.14 13.02 12.64
CA ALA A 224 -22.81 12.47 12.86
C ALA A 224 -22.25 11.77 11.61
N ILE A 225 -23.05 10.91 10.97
CA ILE A 225 -22.63 10.18 9.76
C ILE A 225 -22.37 11.16 8.61
N HIS A 226 -23.21 12.19 8.44
CA HIS A 226 -23.01 13.23 7.44
C HIS A 226 -21.71 14.01 7.64
N GLU A 227 -21.42 14.43 8.87
CA GLU A 227 -20.18 15.14 9.19
C GLU A 227 -18.93 14.24 9.10
N ILE A 228 -19.05 12.95 9.42
CA ILE A 228 -17.99 11.96 9.18
C ILE A 228 -17.72 11.82 7.68
N ALA A 229 -18.75 11.81 6.84
CA ALA A 229 -18.59 11.77 5.40
C ALA A 229 -17.85 13.02 4.89
N HIS A 230 -18.19 14.21 5.38
CA HIS A 230 -17.43 15.44 5.12
C HIS A 230 -15.97 15.34 5.58
N ALA A 231 -15.72 14.84 6.79
CA ALA A 231 -14.37 14.66 7.31
C ALA A 231 -13.54 13.62 6.53
N LYS A 232 -14.17 12.56 5.99
CA LYS A 232 -13.48 11.55 5.18
C LYS A 232 -13.21 12.01 3.75
N LEU A 233 -14.20 12.62 3.10
CA LEU A 233 -14.15 12.92 1.66
C LEU A 233 -13.62 14.31 1.36
N HIS A 234 -13.80 15.26 2.27
CA HIS A 234 -13.66 16.70 1.98
C HIS A 234 -12.73 17.41 2.96
N ASP A 235 -11.87 16.65 3.66
CA ASP A 235 -10.86 17.25 4.52
C ASP A 235 -9.89 18.14 3.74
N ILE A 236 -9.52 19.26 4.35
CA ILE A 236 -8.63 20.25 3.75
C ILE A 236 -7.31 20.26 4.49
N ASP A 237 -6.23 19.87 3.79
CA ASP A 237 -4.90 20.32 4.19
C ASP A 237 -4.75 21.80 3.84
N LEU A 238 -4.70 22.63 4.88
CA LEU A 238 -4.53 24.08 4.76
C LEU A 238 -3.16 24.45 4.17
N ASN A 239 -2.18 23.54 4.24
CA ASN A 239 -0.82 23.74 3.71
C ASN A 239 -0.62 23.15 2.31
N ALA A 240 -1.62 22.47 1.72
CA ALA A 240 -1.51 21.88 0.39
C ALA A 240 -1.20 22.94 -0.70
N PRO A 241 -0.47 22.56 -1.77
CA PRO A 241 -0.20 23.40 -2.94
C PRO A 241 -1.48 23.97 -3.56
N LYS A 242 -1.37 25.10 -4.29
CA LYS A 242 -2.53 25.74 -4.93
C LYS A 242 -3.20 24.82 -5.95
N GLU A 243 -2.45 24.00 -6.69
CA GLU A 243 -3.01 23.12 -7.71
C GLU A 243 -3.94 22.04 -7.10
N GLU A 244 -3.60 21.48 -5.94
CA GLU A 244 -4.45 20.52 -5.19
C GLU A 244 -5.70 21.17 -4.57
N LYS A 245 -5.67 22.50 -4.37
CA LYS A 245 -6.83 23.27 -3.90
C LYS A 245 -7.79 23.62 -5.04
N GLU A 246 -7.28 23.75 -6.28
CA GLU A 246 -8.07 24.09 -7.48
C GLU A 246 -8.82 22.89 -8.08
N ASN A 247 -8.29 21.67 -7.98
CA ASN A 247 -8.94 20.43 -8.47
C ASN A 247 -10.07 19.88 -7.56
N ARG A 248 -10.64 20.69 -6.67
CA ARG A 248 -11.60 20.23 -5.67
C ARG A 248 -13.04 20.23 -6.19
N PRO A 249 -13.87 19.25 -5.77
CA PRO A 249 -15.30 19.29 -6.04
C PRO A 249 -15.92 20.56 -5.47
N ASN A 250 -16.83 21.17 -6.23
CA ASN A 250 -17.58 22.32 -5.75
C ASN A 250 -18.45 21.96 -4.53
N GLN A 251 -18.93 22.97 -3.79
CA GLN A 251 -19.72 22.74 -2.58
C GLN A 251 -20.96 21.87 -2.82
N ARG A 252 -21.63 22.01 -3.96
CA ARG A 252 -22.83 21.19 -4.27
C ARG A 252 -22.49 19.71 -4.42
N THR A 253 -21.39 19.38 -5.08
CA THR A 253 -20.91 17.99 -5.18
C THR A 253 -20.57 17.42 -3.81
N ARG A 254 -19.92 18.21 -2.95
CA ARG A 254 -19.56 17.77 -1.61
C ARG A 254 -20.78 17.44 -0.74
N GLU A 255 -21.81 18.29 -0.77
CA GLU A 255 -23.06 17.99 -0.04
C GLU A 255 -23.79 16.77 -0.62
N VAL A 256 -23.85 16.62 -1.96
CA VAL A 256 -24.45 15.42 -2.59
C VAL A 256 -23.72 14.16 -2.14
N GLU A 257 -22.39 14.18 -2.15
CA GLU A 257 -21.56 13.03 -1.76
C GLU A 257 -21.75 12.69 -0.27
N ALA A 258 -21.66 13.69 0.62
CA ALA A 258 -21.86 13.49 2.05
C ALA A 258 -23.27 13.01 2.40
N GLU A 259 -24.31 13.64 1.82
CA GLU A 259 -25.70 13.27 2.07
C GLU A 259 -26.02 11.87 1.53
N SER A 260 -25.44 11.50 0.38
CA SER A 260 -25.59 10.16 -0.20
C SER A 260 -24.94 9.09 0.66
N VAL A 261 -23.72 9.34 1.18
CA VAL A 261 -23.05 8.44 2.13
C VAL A 261 -23.89 8.28 3.40
N ALA A 262 -24.37 9.40 3.97
CA ALA A 262 -25.20 9.38 5.16
C ALA A 262 -26.48 8.57 4.96
N TYR A 263 -27.20 8.82 3.86
CA TYR A 263 -28.39 8.05 3.50
C TYR A 263 -28.09 6.55 3.39
N THR A 264 -27.03 6.16 2.67
CA THR A 264 -26.69 4.75 2.47
C THR A 264 -26.34 4.03 3.77
N VAL A 265 -25.56 4.67 4.64
CA VAL A 265 -25.18 4.11 5.95
C VAL A 265 -26.41 4.02 6.85
N CYS A 266 -27.22 5.07 6.95
CA CYS A 266 -28.47 5.05 7.72
C CYS A 266 -29.43 3.94 7.23
N GLN A 267 -29.56 3.80 5.92
CA GLN A 267 -30.41 2.78 5.30
C GLN A 267 -29.88 1.36 5.56
N HIS A 268 -28.56 1.16 5.67
CA HIS A 268 -27.96 -0.13 6.01
C HIS A 268 -28.34 -0.60 7.42
N TYR A 269 -28.37 0.32 8.39
CA TYR A 269 -28.71 0.05 9.79
C TYR A 269 -30.22 0.12 10.09
N GLY A 270 -31.07 0.34 9.07
CA GLY A 270 -32.53 0.44 9.24
C GLY A 270 -33.00 1.71 9.94
N LEU A 271 -32.18 2.77 9.97
CA LEU A 271 -32.56 4.06 10.51
C LEU A 271 -33.58 4.74 9.58
N ASP A 272 -34.56 5.48 10.13
CA ASP A 272 -35.58 6.14 9.31
C ASP A 272 -34.98 7.21 8.39
N THR A 273 -34.98 6.96 7.09
CA THR A 273 -34.45 7.84 6.05
C THR A 273 -35.54 8.61 5.28
N SER A 274 -36.76 8.69 5.81
CA SER A 274 -37.89 9.36 5.15
C SER A 274 -37.66 10.85 4.90
N ASP A 275 -36.95 11.53 5.80
CA ASP A 275 -36.62 12.96 5.70
C ASP A 275 -35.60 13.32 4.60
N TYR A 276 -34.82 12.34 4.10
CA TYR A 276 -33.84 12.59 3.03
C TYR A 276 -34.53 12.81 1.68
N SER A 277 -34.18 13.92 1.01
CA SER A 277 -34.74 14.32 -0.28
C SER A 277 -33.65 14.72 -1.28
N PHE A 278 -33.54 13.95 -2.35
CA PHE A 278 -32.56 14.15 -3.42
C PHE A 278 -33.14 14.91 -4.63
N GLY A 279 -34.22 15.68 -4.46
CA GLY A 279 -34.89 16.38 -5.56
C GLY A 279 -34.00 17.37 -6.33
N TYR A 280 -32.91 17.83 -5.71
CA TYR A 280 -31.94 18.73 -6.33
C TYR A 280 -30.85 18.01 -7.15
N VAL A 281 -30.74 16.68 -7.07
CA VAL A 281 -29.70 15.87 -7.75
C VAL A 281 -29.83 15.93 -9.28
N ALA A 282 -31.05 16.02 -9.81
CA ALA A 282 -31.28 16.23 -11.24
C ALA A 282 -30.68 17.57 -11.74
N GLY A 283 -30.76 18.62 -10.92
CA GLY A 283 -30.13 19.91 -11.22
C GLY A 283 -28.62 19.91 -11.00
N TRP A 284 -28.11 19.08 -10.08
CA TRP A 284 -26.67 18.91 -9.84
C TRP A 284 -25.97 18.12 -10.95
N SER A 285 -26.63 17.11 -11.51
CA SER A 285 -26.09 16.27 -12.59
C SER A 285 -26.13 16.94 -13.96
N SER A 286 -27.00 17.94 -14.14
CA SER A 286 -27.17 18.66 -15.40
C SER A 286 -25.86 19.37 -15.83
N GLY A 287 -25.36 19.03 -17.03
CA GLY A 287 -24.17 19.62 -17.61
C GLY A 287 -22.84 19.03 -17.12
N LYS A 288 -22.87 17.94 -16.33
CA LYS A 288 -21.68 17.18 -15.95
C LYS A 288 -21.37 16.06 -16.94
N GLU A 289 -20.09 15.78 -17.12
CA GLU A 289 -19.61 14.65 -17.91
C GLU A 289 -19.89 13.32 -17.20
N LEU A 290 -20.13 12.25 -17.98
CA LEU A 290 -20.43 10.92 -17.44
C LEU A 290 -19.31 10.40 -16.53
N SER A 291 -18.05 10.71 -16.86
CA SER A 291 -16.88 10.35 -16.05
C SER A 291 -16.87 11.04 -14.68
N GLU A 292 -17.32 12.29 -14.60
CA GLU A 292 -17.43 13.02 -13.34
C GLU A 292 -18.51 12.41 -12.45
N LEU A 293 -19.69 12.15 -13.03
CA LEU A 293 -20.81 11.54 -12.32
C LEU A 293 -20.47 10.13 -11.80
N LYS A 294 -19.82 9.32 -12.64
CA LYS A 294 -19.32 8.00 -12.25
C LYS A 294 -18.27 8.08 -11.14
N GLY A 295 -17.36 9.05 -11.23
CA GLY A 295 -16.36 9.31 -10.20
C GLY A 295 -17.00 9.62 -8.83
N SER A 296 -17.98 10.53 -8.78
CA SER A 296 -18.70 10.85 -7.55
C SER A 296 -19.44 9.64 -6.96
N LEU A 297 -20.13 8.84 -7.80
CA LEU A 297 -20.84 7.64 -7.33
C LEU A 297 -19.89 6.56 -6.79
N GLU A 298 -18.71 6.38 -7.39
CA GLU A 298 -17.70 5.46 -6.88
C GLU A 298 -17.11 5.94 -5.56
N THR A 299 -16.86 7.25 -5.42
CA THR A 299 -16.44 7.88 -4.15
C THR A 299 -17.47 7.63 -3.05
N ILE A 300 -18.76 7.83 -3.33
CA ILE A 300 -19.85 7.58 -2.37
C ILE A 300 -19.86 6.10 -1.95
N ARG A 301 -19.79 5.17 -2.93
CA ARG A 301 -19.78 3.73 -2.67
C ARG A 301 -18.63 3.31 -1.77
N LEU A 302 -17.40 3.73 -2.10
CA LEU A 302 -16.20 3.41 -1.34
C LEU A 302 -16.29 3.94 0.09
N ALA A 303 -16.66 5.21 0.27
CA ALA A 303 -16.78 5.82 1.58
C ALA A 303 -17.88 5.18 2.43
N ALA A 304 -19.04 4.88 1.83
CA ALA A 304 -20.13 4.20 2.53
C ALA A 304 -19.71 2.78 2.95
N SER A 305 -19.07 2.00 2.06
CA SER A 305 -18.60 0.65 2.41
C SER A 305 -17.58 0.67 3.53
N GLU A 306 -16.57 1.55 3.44
CA GLU A 306 -15.55 1.66 4.48
C GLU A 306 -16.14 2.06 5.83
N LEU A 307 -17.10 3.00 5.83
CA LEU A 307 -17.77 3.45 7.05
C LEU A 307 -18.65 2.34 7.65
N ILE A 308 -19.45 1.63 6.83
CA ILE A 308 -20.25 0.48 7.28
C ILE A 308 -19.34 -0.60 7.87
N ASP A 309 -18.29 -1.01 7.17
CA ASP A 309 -17.39 -2.07 7.63
C ASP A 309 -16.67 -1.69 8.95
N SER A 310 -16.31 -0.42 9.10
CA SER A 310 -15.70 0.11 10.32
C SER A 310 -16.67 0.12 11.50
N ILE A 311 -17.91 0.57 11.29
CA ILE A 311 -18.95 0.59 12.33
C ILE A 311 -19.29 -0.85 12.73
N ASP A 312 -19.53 -1.74 11.76
CA ASP A 312 -19.80 -3.17 11.98
C ASP A 312 -18.70 -3.86 12.78
N GLY A 313 -17.44 -3.55 12.44
CA GLY A 313 -16.27 -4.03 13.15
C GLY A 313 -16.36 -3.69 14.63
N HIS A 314 -16.39 -2.39 14.96
CA HIS A 314 -16.42 -1.90 16.33
C HIS A 314 -17.66 -2.32 17.11
N PHE A 315 -18.83 -2.34 16.45
CA PHE A 315 -20.08 -2.75 17.07
C PHE A 315 -20.03 -4.22 17.53
N LYS A 316 -19.46 -5.12 16.71
CA LYS A 316 -19.24 -6.52 17.08
C LYS A 316 -18.26 -6.69 18.24
N GLU A 317 -17.21 -5.86 18.33
CA GLU A 317 -16.27 -5.92 19.48
C GLU A 317 -16.97 -5.52 20.78
N LEU A 318 -17.79 -4.46 20.74
CA LEU A 318 -18.53 -3.97 21.90
C LEU A 318 -19.53 -5.00 22.43
N GLN A 319 -20.25 -5.68 21.52
CA GLN A 319 -21.16 -6.76 21.89
C GLN A 319 -20.42 -7.93 22.57
N ARG A 320 -19.30 -8.39 21.99
CA ARG A 320 -18.49 -9.48 22.56
C ARG A 320 -17.89 -9.12 23.92
N ALA A 321 -17.41 -7.89 24.09
CA ALA A 321 -16.85 -7.44 25.36
C ALA A 321 -17.91 -7.47 26.47
N ARG A 322 -19.14 -7.04 26.17
CA ARG A 322 -20.26 -7.09 27.12
C ARG A 322 -20.65 -8.53 27.47
N GLU A 323 -20.68 -9.43 26.49
CA GLU A 323 -20.95 -10.87 26.71
C GLU A 323 -19.87 -11.53 27.57
N ASN A 324 -18.60 -11.22 27.33
CA ASN A 324 -17.48 -11.74 28.13
C ASN A 324 -17.51 -11.20 29.57
N GLU A 325 -17.79 -9.91 29.77
CA GLU A 325 -17.89 -9.31 31.10
C GLU A 325 -19.06 -9.90 31.91
N LEU A 326 -20.13 -10.31 31.23
CA LEU A 326 -21.25 -11.05 31.82
C LEU A 326 -20.85 -12.48 32.20
N LEU A 327 -20.05 -13.17 31.37
CA LEU A 327 -19.54 -14.52 31.66
C LEU A 327 -18.51 -14.54 32.80
N GLU A 328 -17.57 -13.59 32.84
CA GLU A 328 -16.52 -13.55 33.86
C GLU A 328 -17.09 -13.34 35.28
N LYS A 329 -18.17 -12.56 35.39
CA LYS A 329 -18.88 -12.34 36.66
C LYS A 329 -19.57 -13.61 37.20
N GLU A 330 -19.71 -14.66 36.39
CA GLU A 330 -20.32 -15.93 36.80
C GLU A 330 -19.30 -17.02 37.23
N THR A 331 -17.98 -16.84 37.03
CA THR A 331 -17.00 -17.96 37.11
C THR A 331 -15.99 -18.01 38.26
N GLU A 332 -15.95 -17.08 39.22
CA GLU A 332 -15.00 -17.20 40.37
C GLU A 332 -15.68 -17.83 41.62
N PRO A 333 -15.19 -18.96 42.19
CA PRO A 333 -13.84 -19.02 42.77
C PRO A 333 -13.06 -20.37 42.71
N ALA A 334 -11.76 -20.27 43.03
CA ALA A 334 -10.84 -21.26 43.65
C ALA A 334 -9.84 -22.06 42.75
N LEU A 335 -8.54 -21.80 42.93
CA LEU A 335 -7.44 -22.78 43.20
C LEU A 335 -6.07 -22.04 43.32
N GLN A 336 -5.28 -22.33 44.36
CA GLN A 336 -3.90 -21.84 44.59
C GLN A 336 -2.94 -23.05 44.57
N GLU A 337 -1.82 -22.95 43.84
CA GLU A 337 -0.71 -23.94 43.80
C GLU A 337 0.51 -23.45 44.63
N GLU A 338 1.26 -24.38 45.23
CA GLU A 338 2.43 -24.13 46.10
C GLU A 338 3.70 -23.72 45.29
N LYS A 339 4.41 -22.66 45.70
CA LYS A 339 5.58 -22.09 45.01
C LYS A 339 6.90 -22.75 45.46
N GLN A 340 7.81 -23.02 44.52
CA GLN A 340 9.10 -23.72 44.77
C GLN A 340 10.32 -22.79 44.95
N GLU A 341 10.24 -21.53 44.49
CA GLU A 341 11.30 -20.52 44.52
C GLU A 341 10.67 -19.12 44.68
N VAL A 342 11.31 -18.20 45.43
CA VAL A 342 10.78 -16.85 45.67
C VAL A 342 11.89 -15.81 45.87
N ALA A 343 11.72 -14.61 45.30
CA ALA A 343 12.59 -13.45 45.48
C ALA A 343 11.88 -12.28 46.19
N TYR A 344 12.59 -11.55 47.05
CA TYR A 344 12.07 -10.43 47.83
C TYR A 344 12.96 -9.19 47.73
N LEU A 345 12.36 -8.01 47.63
CA LEU A 345 12.99 -6.71 47.82
C LEU A 345 12.79 -6.22 49.25
N LEU A 346 13.90 -5.83 49.88
CA LEU A 346 13.95 -5.27 51.24
C LEU A 346 13.83 -3.74 51.21
N GLU A 347 13.36 -3.12 52.29
CA GLU A 347 13.29 -1.64 52.41
C GLU A 347 14.65 -0.95 52.26
N SER A 348 15.74 -1.67 52.58
CA SER A 348 17.12 -1.20 52.41
C SER A 348 17.56 -1.09 50.94
N GLY A 349 16.77 -1.61 49.99
CA GLY A 349 17.12 -1.70 48.57
C GLY A 349 17.87 -2.99 48.21
N ASN A 350 18.14 -3.86 49.18
CA ASN A 350 18.78 -5.16 48.98
C ASN A 350 17.76 -6.22 48.53
N TYR A 351 18.25 -7.29 47.91
CA TYR A 351 17.42 -8.42 47.46
C TYR A 351 17.72 -9.69 48.25
N LEU A 352 16.69 -10.49 48.50
CA LEU A 352 16.78 -11.81 49.11
C LEU A 352 16.17 -12.85 48.16
N TYR A 353 16.96 -13.82 47.75
CA TYR A 353 16.53 -14.95 46.92
C TYR A 353 16.53 -16.25 47.75
N ILE A 354 15.47 -17.05 47.64
CA ILE A 354 15.30 -18.32 48.38
C ILE A 354 14.85 -19.42 47.43
N GLN A 355 15.57 -20.55 47.44
CA GLN A 355 15.28 -21.73 46.63
C GLN A 355 15.22 -22.99 47.50
N THR A 356 14.33 -23.93 47.15
CA THR A 356 14.22 -25.23 47.83
C THR A 356 15.39 -26.15 47.45
N CYS A 357 15.96 -26.87 48.42
CA CYS A 357 17.05 -27.84 48.20
C CYS A 357 16.78 -29.17 48.94
N GLU A 358 17.59 -30.21 48.68
CA GLU A 358 17.36 -31.58 49.19
C GLU A 358 17.34 -31.71 50.72
N THR A 359 17.94 -30.76 51.46
CA THR A 359 18.00 -30.77 52.94
C THR A 359 17.33 -29.56 53.60
N GLY A 360 16.78 -28.61 52.84
CA GLY A 360 16.30 -27.34 53.39
C GLY A 360 16.02 -26.26 52.35
N TYR A 361 16.42 -25.01 52.64
CA TYR A 361 16.35 -23.88 51.73
C TYR A 361 17.73 -23.24 51.54
N ASP A 362 18.12 -22.95 50.31
CA ASP A 362 19.30 -22.15 50.00
C ASP A 362 18.89 -20.68 49.83
N TYR A 363 19.69 -19.75 50.32
CA TYR A 363 19.40 -18.32 50.18
C TYR A 363 20.63 -17.48 49.88
N THR A 364 20.39 -16.40 49.14
CA THR A 364 21.42 -15.40 48.79
C THR A 364 20.88 -14.00 48.98
N LEU A 365 21.68 -13.14 49.62
CA LEU A 365 21.40 -11.75 49.89
C LEU A 365 22.28 -10.89 48.98
N TYR A 366 21.65 -10.04 48.16
CA TYR A 366 22.34 -9.19 47.19
C TYR A 366 22.22 -7.71 47.58
N GLN A 367 23.28 -6.94 47.29
CA GLN A 367 23.24 -5.48 47.28
C GLN A 367 22.41 -4.95 46.09
N PRO A 368 22.07 -3.64 46.05
CA PRO A 368 21.31 -3.06 44.93
C PRO A 368 22.01 -3.19 43.56
N ASP A 369 23.33 -3.41 43.54
CA ASP A 369 24.14 -3.65 42.34
C ASP A 369 24.40 -5.14 42.05
N PHE A 370 23.62 -6.02 42.68
CA PHE A 370 23.70 -7.48 42.58
C PHE A 370 25.05 -8.08 43.01
N ALA A 371 25.83 -7.36 43.81
CA ALA A 371 26.98 -7.95 44.49
C ALA A 371 26.53 -8.81 45.67
N ASP A 372 27.08 -10.02 45.77
CA ASP A 372 26.83 -10.94 46.88
C ASP A 372 27.19 -10.27 48.21
N LEU A 373 26.20 -10.09 49.07
CA LEU A 373 26.37 -9.54 50.41
C LEU A 373 26.60 -10.68 51.42
N ASP A 374 25.78 -11.73 51.34
CA ASP A 374 25.90 -12.94 52.16
C ASP A 374 25.06 -14.08 51.55
N GLY A 375 25.35 -15.34 51.90
CA GLY A 375 24.61 -16.50 51.41
C GLY A 375 24.83 -17.74 52.28
N GLY A 376 23.81 -18.60 52.38
CA GLY A 376 23.88 -19.78 53.24
C GLY A 376 22.69 -20.72 53.10
N GLN A 377 22.76 -21.84 53.80
CA GLN A 377 21.75 -22.89 53.75
C GLN A 377 21.02 -23.01 55.10
N LEU A 378 19.70 -23.11 55.03
CA LEU A 378 18.83 -23.39 56.17
C LEU A 378 18.35 -24.84 56.09
N ASP A 379 18.99 -25.75 56.83
CA ASP A 379 18.65 -27.18 56.86
C ASP A 379 17.36 -27.46 57.67
N ASN A 380 16.19 -27.13 57.10
CA ASN A 380 14.88 -27.45 57.67
C ASN A 380 13.75 -27.46 56.62
N LEU A 381 13.42 -28.65 56.10
CA LEU A 381 12.35 -28.87 55.11
C LEU A 381 10.93 -28.91 55.69
N GLU A 382 10.77 -28.89 57.02
CA GLU A 382 9.44 -29.04 57.67
C GLU A 382 8.67 -27.72 57.81
N ILE A 383 9.23 -26.60 57.34
CA ILE A 383 8.61 -25.28 57.40
C ILE A 383 8.27 -24.74 56.00
N PRO A 384 7.12 -24.04 55.81
CA PRO A 384 6.81 -23.33 54.57
C PRO A 384 7.86 -22.27 54.22
N ILE A 385 8.01 -21.95 52.93
CA ILE A 385 9.01 -21.01 52.42
C ILE A 385 8.89 -19.60 53.04
N GLU A 386 7.69 -19.20 53.47
CA GLU A 386 7.45 -17.92 54.17
C GLU A 386 8.01 -17.93 55.60
N LYS A 387 8.00 -19.09 56.27
CA LYS A 387 8.65 -19.23 57.58
C LYS A 387 10.16 -19.32 57.44
N ALA A 388 10.67 -19.95 56.39
CA ALA A 388 12.10 -19.98 56.07
C ALA A 388 12.63 -18.56 55.84
N ARG A 389 11.89 -17.73 55.08
CA ARG A 389 12.19 -16.30 54.91
C ARG A 389 12.31 -15.58 56.25
N ASP A 390 11.33 -15.75 57.15
CA ASP A 390 11.32 -15.04 58.44
C ASP A 390 12.48 -15.48 59.35
N GLU A 391 12.89 -16.74 59.30
CA GLU A 391 14.07 -17.23 60.01
C GLU A 391 15.38 -16.66 59.43
N ILE A 392 15.53 -16.62 58.11
CA ILE A 392 16.69 -16.04 57.43
C ILE A 392 16.82 -14.55 57.77
N LEU A 393 15.72 -13.79 57.70
CA LEU A 393 15.71 -12.37 58.08
C LEU A 393 16.01 -12.15 59.56
N LYS A 394 15.69 -13.10 60.44
CA LYS A 394 16.05 -13.06 61.85
C LYS A 394 17.51 -13.36 62.10
N MET A 395 18.12 -14.28 61.35
CA MET A 395 19.56 -14.56 61.43
C MET A 395 20.41 -13.34 61.05
N HIS A 396 19.94 -12.56 60.08
CA HIS A 396 20.63 -11.36 59.58
C HIS A 396 20.26 -10.06 60.30
N GLU A 397 19.53 -10.13 61.42
CA GLU A 397 19.03 -8.96 62.18
C GLU A 397 18.12 -8.00 61.38
N LEU A 398 17.52 -8.47 60.28
CA LEU A 398 16.64 -7.71 59.37
C LEU A 398 15.14 -7.94 59.64
N SER A 399 14.79 -8.38 60.86
CA SER A 399 13.41 -8.70 61.23
C SER A 399 12.51 -7.45 61.28
N GLY A 400 11.31 -7.53 60.68
CA GLY A 400 10.28 -6.48 60.77
C GLY A 400 10.27 -5.42 59.68
N GLN A 401 11.02 -5.61 58.59
CA GLN A 401 10.98 -4.74 57.40
C GLN A 401 9.79 -5.05 56.48
N ASN A 402 9.29 -4.04 55.76
CA ASN A 402 8.29 -4.24 54.71
C ASN A 402 8.93 -4.91 53.49
N LEU A 403 8.40 -6.04 53.07
CA LEU A 403 8.96 -6.86 52.00
C LEU A 403 8.05 -6.82 50.78
N LYS A 404 8.62 -6.61 49.59
CA LYS A 404 7.89 -6.75 48.33
C LYS A 404 8.37 -7.99 47.60
N GLU A 405 7.46 -8.94 47.35
CA GLU A 405 7.75 -10.11 46.50
C GLU A 405 7.97 -9.66 45.05
N ILE A 406 9.02 -10.18 44.41
CA ILE A 406 9.32 -9.94 43.00
C ILE A 406 9.21 -11.29 42.26
N SER A 407 8.71 -11.24 41.01
CA SER A 407 8.71 -12.41 40.13
C SER A 407 10.14 -12.87 39.85
N ILE A 408 10.38 -14.17 39.75
CA ILE A 408 11.72 -14.72 39.45
C ILE A 408 12.22 -14.23 38.10
N ASP A 409 11.36 -14.23 37.08
CA ASP A 409 11.68 -13.73 35.74
C ASP A 409 12.17 -12.27 35.76
N ASP A 410 11.60 -11.45 36.64
CA ASP A 410 12.00 -10.05 36.80
C ASP A 410 13.34 -9.96 37.55
N PHE A 411 13.56 -10.79 38.56
CA PHE A 411 14.81 -10.82 39.35
C PHE A 411 16.02 -11.29 38.52
N GLU A 412 15.89 -12.37 37.76
CA GLU A 412 16.96 -12.90 36.90
C GLU A 412 17.38 -11.89 35.83
N LYS A 413 16.39 -11.22 35.23
CA LYS A 413 16.64 -10.19 34.23
C LYS A 413 17.43 -9.00 34.81
N MET A 414 17.09 -8.57 36.02
CA MET A 414 17.83 -7.49 36.70
C MET A 414 19.28 -7.88 37.03
N GLN A 415 19.52 -9.14 37.38
CA GLN A 415 20.87 -9.67 37.65
C GLN A 415 21.72 -9.78 36.37
N GLU A 416 21.11 -10.18 35.25
CA GLU A 416 21.77 -10.30 33.95
C GLU A 416 22.13 -8.91 33.39
N GLU A 417 21.25 -7.92 33.52
CA GLU A 417 21.51 -6.53 33.14
C GLU A 417 22.69 -5.93 33.93
N ALA A 418 22.76 -6.17 35.25
CA ALA A 418 23.86 -5.69 36.10
C ALA A 418 25.22 -6.35 35.78
N SER A 419 25.21 -7.60 35.32
CA SER A 419 26.42 -8.34 34.93
C SER A 419 27.00 -7.86 33.60
N GLN A 420 26.14 -7.51 32.64
CA GLN A 420 26.54 -6.99 31.33
C GLN A 420 27.17 -5.58 31.42
N GLU A 421 26.79 -4.77 32.41
CA GLU A 421 27.37 -3.43 32.63
C GLU A 421 28.82 -3.47 33.15
N LYS A 422 29.25 -4.56 33.82
CA LYS A 422 30.60 -4.68 34.42
C LYS A 422 31.70 -5.14 33.43
N GLU A 423 31.36 -5.74 32.29
CA GLU A 423 32.35 -6.33 31.36
C GLU A 423 32.85 -5.41 30.21
N ALA A 424 32.27 -4.21 29.99
CA ALA A 424 32.51 -3.40 28.78
C ALA A 424 33.30 -2.08 28.99
N GLY A 425 34.42 -2.09 29.72
CA GLY A 425 35.22 -0.86 29.96
C GLY A 425 35.95 -0.29 28.71
N ILE A 426 35.49 0.86 28.20
CA ILE A 426 35.99 1.56 26.99
C ILE A 426 37.20 2.48 27.26
N GLN A 427 38.19 2.52 26.36
CA GLN A 427 39.26 3.54 26.36
C GLN A 427 38.77 4.88 25.79
N VAL A 428 38.24 5.76 26.65
CA VAL A 428 37.83 7.13 26.30
C VAL A 428 39.02 8.11 26.35
N LYS A 429 39.17 8.96 25.34
CA LYS A 429 40.26 9.95 25.25
C LYS A 429 39.84 11.32 25.82
N TYR A 430 40.55 11.76 26.85
CA TYR A 430 40.28 13.04 27.52
C TYR A 430 41.28 14.13 27.11
N TYR A 431 40.81 15.39 27.13
CA TYR A 431 41.61 16.57 26.81
C TYR A 431 41.75 17.48 28.05
N PRO A 432 42.86 18.24 28.18
CA PRO A 432 43.17 18.98 29.40
C PRO A 432 42.24 20.18 29.62
N ILE A 433 41.78 20.34 30.87
CA ILE A 433 41.02 21.50 31.35
C ILE A 433 41.94 22.44 32.14
N ASN A 434 41.82 23.75 31.90
CA ASN A 434 42.57 24.79 32.60
C ASN A 434 41.89 25.14 33.92
N GLU A 435 42.15 24.33 34.94
CA GLU A 435 41.65 24.51 36.31
C GLU A 435 42.01 25.88 36.91
N ALA A 436 43.18 26.44 36.59
CA ALA A 436 43.58 27.76 37.06
C ALA A 436 42.72 28.88 36.46
N ALA A 437 42.25 28.72 35.22
CA ALA A 437 41.29 29.63 34.61
C ALA A 437 39.88 29.44 35.20
N ALA A 438 39.45 28.19 35.43
CA ALA A 438 38.16 27.89 36.06
C ALA A 438 38.06 28.46 37.48
N LYS A 439 39.12 28.32 38.29
CA LYS A 439 39.22 28.92 39.62
C LYS A 439 39.06 30.44 39.57
N ARG A 440 39.83 31.12 38.70
CA ARG A 440 39.73 32.58 38.53
C ARG A 440 38.34 33.01 38.05
N ALA A 441 37.71 32.26 37.15
CA ALA A 441 36.35 32.54 36.70
C ALA A 441 35.34 32.42 37.85
N LYS A 442 35.50 31.43 38.73
CA LYS A 442 34.65 31.24 39.91
C LYS A 442 34.79 32.41 40.90
N GLU A 443 36.02 32.78 41.25
CA GLU A 443 36.33 33.92 42.14
C GLU A 443 35.78 35.25 41.60
N MET A 444 35.78 35.42 40.27
CA MET A 444 35.24 36.62 39.63
C MET A 444 33.71 36.68 39.62
N ASN A 445 33.01 35.56 39.82
CA ASN A 445 31.55 35.51 39.66
C ASN A 445 30.80 35.06 40.92
N SER A 446 31.47 34.48 41.92
CA SER A 446 30.85 33.89 43.10
C SER A 446 31.70 34.10 44.36
N PHE A 447 31.03 34.26 45.50
CA PHE A 447 31.67 34.33 46.82
C PHE A 447 32.01 32.94 47.40
N SER A 448 31.54 31.85 46.78
CA SER A 448 31.86 30.49 47.24
C SER A 448 33.25 30.07 46.76
N ASP A 449 33.98 29.36 47.62
CA ASP A 449 35.28 28.79 47.27
C ASP A 449 35.19 27.79 46.10
N TYR A 450 36.23 27.78 45.27
CA TYR A 450 36.36 26.82 44.18
C TYR A 450 36.88 25.49 44.69
N THR A 451 36.15 24.40 44.44
CA THR A 451 36.63 23.04 44.71
C THR A 451 37.63 22.61 43.63
N PRO A 452 38.90 22.33 43.96
CA PRO A 452 39.90 21.92 42.97
C PRO A 452 39.47 20.67 42.19
N GLY A 453 39.68 20.66 40.87
CA GLY A 453 39.33 19.53 40.00
C GLY A 453 37.84 19.41 39.68
N SER A 454 37.01 20.34 40.14
CA SER A 454 35.56 20.32 39.86
C SER A 454 35.26 20.50 38.37
N ALA A 455 35.99 21.38 37.67
CA ALA A 455 35.77 21.60 36.24
C ALA A 455 36.24 20.41 35.40
N THR A 456 37.35 19.79 35.77
CA THR A 456 37.84 18.55 35.13
C THR A 456 36.87 17.39 35.33
N ARG A 457 36.28 17.27 36.52
CA ARG A 457 35.27 16.24 36.83
C ARG A 457 33.97 16.46 36.04
N GLU A 458 33.52 17.71 35.94
CA GLU A 458 32.35 18.07 35.11
C GLU A 458 32.60 17.73 33.63
N TYR A 459 33.77 18.11 33.09
CA TYR A 459 34.15 17.75 31.72
C TYR A 459 34.18 16.22 31.51
N LYS A 460 34.79 15.47 32.42
CA LYS A 460 34.84 14.00 32.33
C LYS A 460 33.45 13.40 32.32
N SER A 461 32.58 13.80 33.24
CA SER A 461 31.20 13.31 33.31
C SER A 461 30.43 13.54 32.00
N LEU A 462 30.58 14.71 31.37
CA LEU A 462 29.94 15.00 30.08
C LEU A 462 30.51 14.16 28.92
N VAL A 463 31.80 13.82 28.97
CA VAL A 463 32.45 12.96 27.98
C VAL A 463 32.07 11.50 28.19
N ASP A 464 31.94 11.05 29.44
CA ASP A 464 31.53 9.69 29.78
C ASP A 464 30.08 9.45 29.32
N GLN A 465 29.17 10.41 29.55
CA GLN A 465 27.81 10.38 28.98
C GLN A 465 27.83 10.31 27.45
N ALA A 466 28.72 11.06 26.80
CA ALA A 466 28.86 11.01 25.34
C ALA A 466 29.41 9.67 24.85
N ALA A 467 30.31 9.03 25.61
CA ALA A 467 30.85 7.71 25.31
C ALA A 467 29.77 6.62 25.42
N GLU A 468 28.93 6.70 26.44
CA GLU A 468 27.76 5.82 26.62
C GLU A 468 26.80 5.94 25.42
N ILE A 469 26.50 7.18 24.99
CA ILE A 469 25.68 7.42 23.79
C ILE A 469 26.32 6.79 22.55
N ALA A 470 27.63 6.91 22.39
CA ALA A 470 28.37 6.34 21.27
C ALA A 470 28.34 4.80 21.28
N GLU A 471 28.49 4.17 22.44
CA GLU A 471 28.43 2.72 22.59
C GLU A 471 27.04 2.17 22.29
N ASN A 472 26.01 2.78 22.89
CA ASN A 472 24.62 2.44 22.60
C ASN A 472 24.31 2.55 21.10
N GLN A 473 24.93 3.51 20.41
CA GLN A 473 24.82 3.59 18.97
C GLN A 473 25.56 2.47 18.25
N LYS A 474 26.81 2.15 18.63
CA LYS A 474 27.58 1.05 18.03
C LYS A 474 26.89 -0.30 18.13
N LYS A 475 26.17 -0.56 19.25
CA LYS A 475 25.35 -1.78 19.42
C LYS A 475 24.22 -1.89 18.39
N ARG A 476 23.72 -0.75 17.89
CA ARG A 476 22.58 -0.68 16.95
C ARG A 476 22.99 -0.69 15.48
N VAL A 477 24.24 -0.33 15.17
CA VAL A 477 24.70 -0.10 13.79
C VAL A 477 25.80 -1.06 13.38
N ASP A 478 25.92 -1.26 12.07
CA ASP A 478 26.94 -2.12 11.47
C ASP A 478 28.37 -1.67 11.84
N PRO A 479 29.33 -2.61 12.00
CA PRO A 479 30.72 -2.31 12.34
C PRO A 479 31.40 -1.27 11.43
N SER A 480 30.96 -1.13 10.17
CA SER A 480 31.49 -0.11 9.25
C SER A 480 31.30 1.34 9.72
N PHE A 481 30.37 1.61 10.65
CA PHE A 481 30.15 2.95 11.21
C PHE A 481 30.89 3.21 12.53
N HIS A 482 31.49 2.20 13.14
CA HIS A 482 32.10 2.32 14.48
C HIS A 482 33.25 3.32 14.49
N GLU A 483 34.13 3.28 13.48
CA GLU A 483 35.24 4.24 13.35
C GLU A 483 34.73 5.67 13.23
N LYS A 484 33.65 5.89 12.45
CA LYS A 484 33.04 7.21 12.31
C LYS A 484 32.45 7.71 13.63
N ILE A 485 31.79 6.84 14.38
CA ILE A 485 31.26 7.17 15.71
C ILE A 485 32.41 7.57 16.66
N ASP A 486 33.52 6.83 16.63
CA ASP A 486 34.71 7.13 17.45
C ASP A 486 35.34 8.47 17.11
N THR A 487 35.45 8.80 15.81
CA THR A 487 35.97 10.10 15.39
C THR A 487 35.08 11.28 15.80
N LEU A 488 33.75 11.06 15.85
CA LEU A 488 32.80 12.06 16.32
C LEU A 488 32.90 12.26 17.83
N LEU A 489 33.04 11.17 18.59
CA LEU A 489 33.26 11.22 20.04
C LEU A 489 34.56 11.95 20.39
N ASP A 490 35.68 11.63 19.73
CA ASP A 490 36.94 12.34 19.92
C ASP A 490 36.82 13.84 19.58
N THR A 491 36.11 14.16 18.50
CA THR A 491 35.85 15.55 18.10
C THR A 491 35.01 16.30 19.13
N TYR A 492 33.99 15.66 19.70
CA TYR A 492 33.18 16.21 20.79
C TYR A 492 34.04 16.50 22.02
N SER A 493 34.79 15.50 22.51
CA SER A 493 35.67 15.63 23.68
C SER A 493 36.66 16.79 23.52
N ARG A 494 37.35 16.86 22.37
CA ARG A 494 38.31 17.93 22.08
C ARG A 494 37.68 19.31 22.02
N LYS A 495 36.55 19.45 21.31
CA LYS A 495 35.89 20.76 21.16
C LYS A 495 35.24 21.22 22.46
N LEU A 496 34.65 20.31 23.24
CA LEU A 496 34.07 20.61 24.54
C LEU A 496 35.13 21.14 25.51
N ALA A 497 36.30 20.48 25.61
CA ALA A 497 37.39 20.96 26.44
C ALA A 497 37.86 22.37 26.03
N SER A 498 38.01 22.63 24.72
CA SER A 498 38.37 23.95 24.22
C SER A 498 37.32 25.01 24.54
N ASN A 499 36.03 24.68 24.39
CA ASN A 499 34.92 25.60 24.65
C ASN A 499 34.77 25.92 26.14
N MET A 500 34.93 24.94 27.04
CA MET A 500 34.94 25.15 28.49
C MET A 500 36.12 26.03 28.91
N ASN A 501 37.32 25.75 28.41
CA ASN A 501 38.51 26.58 28.67
C ASN A 501 38.33 28.02 28.19
N ASN A 502 37.74 28.22 27.01
CA ASN A 502 37.40 29.54 26.49
C ASN A 502 36.35 30.24 27.36
N GLY A 503 35.32 29.52 27.81
CA GLY A 503 34.31 29.99 28.75
C GLY A 503 34.93 30.51 30.05
N PHE A 504 35.78 29.71 30.69
CA PHE A 504 36.50 30.12 31.89
C PHE A 504 37.36 31.37 31.65
N ALA A 505 38.08 31.43 30.52
CA ALA A 505 38.87 32.60 30.17
C ALA A 505 38.02 33.86 29.91
N ILE A 506 36.81 33.71 29.37
CA ILE A 506 35.84 34.80 29.17
C ILE A 506 35.30 35.27 30.52
N ASP A 507 34.85 34.35 31.37
CA ASP A 507 34.21 34.66 32.65
C ASP A 507 35.17 35.26 33.68
N ALA A 508 36.48 35.00 33.54
CA ALA A 508 37.53 35.63 34.35
C ALA A 508 37.88 37.08 33.94
N ARG A 509 37.33 37.63 32.85
CA ARG A 509 37.70 38.98 32.34
C ARG A 509 37.19 40.13 33.18
N VAL A 510 35.96 40.02 33.69
CA VAL A 510 35.26 41.10 34.39
C VAL A 510 34.51 40.52 35.58
N PRO A 511 34.78 40.99 36.81
CA PRO A 511 34.04 40.55 38.00
C PRO A 511 32.54 40.79 37.86
N SER A 512 31.71 39.99 38.53
CA SER A 512 30.27 40.21 38.58
C SER A 512 29.93 41.47 39.41
N VAL A 513 28.71 42.00 39.22
CA VAL A 513 28.21 43.15 40.01
C VAL A 513 28.21 42.81 41.50
N LEU A 514 27.99 41.54 41.85
CA LEU A 514 28.02 41.05 43.23
C LEU A 514 29.43 41.17 43.83
N ILE A 515 30.47 40.92 43.04
CA ILE A 515 31.87 40.96 43.50
C ILE A 515 32.44 42.38 43.50
N ALA A 516 32.15 43.20 42.48
CA ALA A 516 32.70 44.56 42.35
C ALA A 516 31.83 45.67 42.99
N GLY A 517 30.58 45.37 43.34
CA GLY A 517 29.58 46.35 43.80
C GLY A 517 29.03 47.23 42.68
N GLY A 518 27.80 47.74 42.86
CA GLY A 518 27.09 48.52 41.83
C GLY A 518 27.77 49.84 41.44
N SER A 519 28.49 50.48 42.37
CA SER A 519 29.06 51.82 42.17
C SER A 519 30.34 51.85 41.32
N ASN A 520 31.05 50.73 41.15
CA ASN A 520 32.34 50.64 40.42
C ASN A 520 32.32 49.60 39.29
N PHE A 521 31.14 49.21 38.82
CA PHE A 521 31.00 48.16 37.82
C PHE A 521 31.33 48.62 36.38
N PRO A 522 32.25 47.96 35.67
CA PRO A 522 32.65 48.37 34.32
C PRO A 522 31.68 47.86 33.25
N THR A 523 30.51 48.50 33.11
CA THR A 523 29.39 48.09 32.23
C THR A 523 29.81 47.77 30.80
N ARG A 524 30.55 48.68 30.12
CA ARG A 524 31.00 48.45 28.73
C ARG A 524 31.92 47.23 28.56
N LYS A 525 32.73 46.91 29.58
CA LYS A 525 33.57 45.70 29.54
C LYS A 525 32.73 44.46 29.78
N LYS A 526 31.70 44.54 30.64
CA LYS A 526 30.74 43.45 30.85
C LYS A 526 29.92 43.17 29.61
N GLU A 527 29.45 44.18 28.89
CA GLU A 527 28.74 44.02 27.61
C GLU A 527 29.59 43.24 26.59
N LYS A 528 30.88 43.58 26.46
CA LYS A 528 31.83 42.82 25.62
C LYS A 528 32.07 41.39 26.12
N GLN A 529 32.09 41.18 27.44
CA GLN A 529 32.17 39.83 28.02
C GLN A 529 30.91 39.03 27.70
N ASN A 530 29.72 39.61 27.82
CA ASN A 530 28.44 38.98 27.49
C ASN A 530 28.41 38.60 26.01
N ALA A 531 28.76 39.50 25.09
CA ALA A 531 28.82 39.19 23.66
C ALA A 531 29.80 38.04 23.33
N ALA A 532 30.94 37.97 24.04
CA ALA A 532 31.86 36.84 23.91
C ALA A 532 31.29 35.55 24.49
N ARG A 533 30.55 35.63 25.61
CA ARG A 533 29.84 34.50 26.23
C ARG A 533 28.76 33.95 25.30
N ASP A 534 27.99 34.83 24.66
CA ASP A 534 26.96 34.46 23.69
C ASP A 534 27.56 33.71 22.49
N LYS A 535 28.71 34.17 21.99
CA LYS A 535 29.44 33.45 20.93
C LYS A 535 29.93 32.08 21.40
N ASN A 536 30.51 31.98 22.60
CA ASN A 536 30.96 30.72 23.17
C ASN A 536 29.79 29.75 23.41
N TYR A 537 28.62 30.27 23.79
CA TYR A 537 27.39 29.50 23.93
C TYR A 537 26.84 29.01 22.58
N GLY A 538 26.98 29.80 21.52
CA GLY A 538 26.70 29.36 20.15
C GLY A 538 27.58 28.17 19.75
N GLU A 539 28.88 28.25 19.98
CA GLU A 539 29.82 27.13 19.74
C GLU A 539 29.47 25.91 20.61
N TRP A 540 29.05 26.11 21.86
CA TRP A 540 28.58 25.02 22.73
C TRP A 540 27.36 24.31 22.15
N LYS A 541 26.37 25.05 21.60
CA LYS A 541 25.22 24.45 20.91
C LYS A 541 25.64 23.60 19.70
N GLU A 542 26.62 24.05 18.92
CA GLU A 542 27.17 23.27 17.81
C GLU A 542 27.87 21.99 18.29
N ILE A 543 28.56 22.06 19.44
CA ILE A 543 29.20 20.90 20.07
C ILE A 543 28.14 19.90 20.55
N GLN A 544 27.06 20.35 21.17
CA GLN A 544 25.94 19.47 21.53
C GLN A 544 25.30 18.81 20.30
N GLY A 545 25.25 19.52 19.17
CA GLY A 545 24.83 18.94 17.89
C GLY A 545 25.71 17.76 17.41
N LEU A 546 26.92 17.57 17.93
CA LEU A 546 27.73 16.38 17.66
C LEU A 546 27.14 15.13 18.33
N LEU A 547 26.52 15.26 19.51
CA LEU A 547 25.85 14.12 20.16
C LEU A 547 24.68 13.62 19.31
N GLU A 548 23.92 14.54 18.72
CA GLU A 548 22.83 14.17 17.79
C GLU A 548 23.37 13.51 16.51
N LYS A 549 24.53 13.96 16.02
CA LYS A 549 25.22 13.29 14.91
C LYS A 549 25.68 11.88 15.27
N ILE A 550 26.13 11.67 16.50
CA ILE A 550 26.46 10.33 16.99
C ILE A 550 25.20 9.46 16.99
N ARG A 551 24.09 9.91 17.61
CA ARG A 551 22.81 9.19 17.67
C ARG A 551 22.22 8.84 16.29
N SER A 552 22.43 9.68 15.29
CA SER A 552 21.90 9.48 13.93
C SER A 552 22.84 8.73 12.99
N THR A 553 24.12 8.58 13.34
CA THR A 553 25.10 7.90 12.46
C THR A 553 24.75 6.42 12.31
N GLY A 554 24.57 5.97 11.07
CA GLY A 554 24.22 4.57 10.75
C GLY A 554 22.72 4.25 10.78
N MET A 555 21.85 5.22 11.11
CA MET A 555 20.38 5.05 11.12
C MET A 555 19.69 5.50 9.83
N GLY A 556 20.43 6.14 8.92
CA GLY A 556 19.91 6.56 7.62
C GLY A 556 19.72 5.41 6.63
N GLY A 557 18.97 5.65 5.55
CA GLY A 557 18.88 4.71 4.43
C GLY A 557 20.26 4.39 3.83
N ILE A 558 20.40 3.20 3.23
CA ILE A 558 21.65 2.79 2.57
C ILE A 558 21.93 3.77 1.44
N SER A 559 23.01 4.53 1.56
CA SER A 559 23.39 5.56 0.58
C SER A 559 23.84 4.92 -0.72
N ALA A 560 23.48 5.53 -1.84
CA ALA A 560 23.99 5.18 -3.16
C ALA A 560 25.51 5.37 -3.32
N ASP A 561 26.11 6.16 -2.42
CA ASP A 561 27.54 6.50 -2.44
C ASP A 561 28.38 5.51 -1.59
N ASP A 562 27.76 4.50 -0.96
CA ASP A 562 28.46 3.45 -0.21
C ASP A 562 28.99 2.37 -1.19
N PRO A 563 30.31 2.07 -1.21
CA PRO A 563 30.87 1.01 -2.06
C PRO A 563 30.22 -0.35 -1.84
N ASP A 564 29.75 -0.63 -0.62
CA ASP A 564 29.06 -1.87 -0.25
C ASP A 564 27.53 -1.73 -0.31
N ALA A 565 26.98 -0.67 -0.90
CA ALA A 565 25.53 -0.41 -0.94
C ALA A 565 24.73 -1.60 -1.48
N VAL A 566 25.17 -2.17 -2.61
CA VAL A 566 24.52 -3.32 -3.24
C VAL A 566 24.57 -4.56 -2.33
N LYS A 567 25.71 -4.81 -1.68
CA LYS A 567 25.87 -5.93 -0.74
C LYS A 567 24.93 -5.77 0.47
N LYS A 568 24.89 -4.57 1.07
CA LYS A 568 24.02 -4.24 2.20
C LYS A 568 22.53 -4.29 1.82
N LEU A 569 22.17 -3.81 0.64
CA LEU A 569 20.79 -3.88 0.13
C LEU A 569 20.36 -5.32 -0.17
N ASN A 570 21.24 -6.16 -0.72
CA ASN A 570 20.97 -7.58 -0.91
C ASN A 570 20.76 -8.32 0.43
N ALA A 571 21.59 -8.05 1.43
CA ALA A 571 21.41 -8.61 2.77
C ALA A 571 20.08 -8.14 3.41
N LYS A 572 19.70 -6.87 3.22
CA LYS A 572 18.39 -6.36 3.67
C LYS A 572 17.24 -7.02 2.90
N LEU A 573 17.37 -7.21 1.59
CA LEU A 573 16.39 -7.87 0.75
C LEU A 573 16.16 -9.33 1.18
N GLU A 574 17.23 -10.06 1.49
CA GLU A 574 17.17 -11.43 1.99
C GLU A 574 16.42 -11.50 3.33
N LYS A 575 16.77 -10.61 4.28
CA LYS A 575 16.07 -10.52 5.57
C LYS A 575 14.58 -10.21 5.40
N LEU A 576 14.22 -9.22 4.58
CA LEU A 576 12.82 -8.85 4.35
C LEU A 576 12.03 -9.95 3.63
N THR A 577 12.68 -10.67 2.71
CA THR A 577 12.08 -11.81 2.00
C THR A 577 11.82 -12.96 2.98
N LYS A 578 12.79 -13.28 3.85
CA LYS A 578 12.61 -14.28 4.90
C LYS A 578 11.47 -13.89 5.85
N VAL A 579 11.42 -12.62 6.27
CA VAL A 579 10.30 -12.10 7.09
C VAL A 579 8.97 -12.19 6.36
N GLN A 580 8.92 -11.94 5.05
CA GLN A 580 7.71 -12.09 4.25
C GLN A 580 7.23 -13.54 4.21
N GLU A 581 8.15 -14.48 4.07
CA GLU A 581 7.87 -15.91 4.06
C GLU A 581 7.40 -16.39 5.43
N THR A 582 8.08 -16.02 6.52
CA THR A 582 7.65 -16.37 7.89
C THR A 582 6.27 -15.78 8.20
N MET A 583 6.00 -14.52 7.87
CA MET A 583 4.67 -13.91 8.07
C MET A 583 3.57 -14.66 7.30
N LYS A 584 3.83 -15.07 6.06
CA LYS A 584 2.89 -15.86 5.26
C LYS A 584 2.69 -17.26 5.85
N ALA A 585 3.75 -17.92 6.29
CA ALA A 585 3.72 -19.24 6.88
C ALA A 585 2.99 -19.25 8.23
N VAL A 586 3.28 -18.28 9.11
CA VAL A 586 2.58 -18.11 10.40
C VAL A 586 1.11 -17.80 10.19
N ASN A 587 0.76 -16.91 9.24
CA ASN A 587 -0.64 -16.67 8.91
C ASN A 587 -1.32 -17.92 8.32
N ALA A 588 -0.63 -18.71 7.51
CA ALA A 588 -1.17 -19.96 6.99
C ALA A 588 -1.37 -21.02 8.09
N TYR A 589 -0.41 -21.13 9.02
CA TYR A 589 -0.51 -21.98 10.20
C TYR A 589 -1.68 -21.55 11.09
N TYR A 590 -1.80 -20.27 11.41
CA TYR A 590 -2.89 -19.74 12.22
C TYR A 590 -4.25 -19.88 11.53
N ARG A 591 -4.33 -19.72 10.20
CA ARG A 591 -5.57 -20.00 9.45
C ARG A 591 -6.01 -21.46 9.60
N LYS A 592 -5.08 -22.40 9.68
CA LYS A 592 -5.35 -23.84 9.79
C LYS A 592 -5.62 -24.29 11.22
N HIS A 593 -4.92 -23.72 12.20
CA HIS A 593 -4.91 -24.20 13.59
C HIS A 593 -5.61 -23.27 14.59
N LYS A 594 -5.92 -22.03 14.20
CA LYS A 594 -6.49 -20.96 15.04
C LYS A 594 -5.75 -20.76 16.37
N SER A 595 -4.48 -21.15 16.40
CA SER A 595 -3.57 -21.06 17.53
C SER A 595 -2.16 -20.89 17.00
N LEU A 596 -1.31 -20.23 17.77
CA LEU A 596 0.13 -20.12 17.52
C LEU A 596 0.94 -21.23 18.21
N LYS A 597 0.31 -22.04 19.07
CA LYS A 597 0.99 -23.11 19.81
C LYS A 597 1.55 -24.16 18.84
N GLY A 598 2.86 -24.39 18.87
CA GLY A 598 3.56 -25.37 18.02
C GLY A 598 3.82 -24.90 16.58
N CYS A 599 3.80 -23.60 16.29
CA CYS A 599 4.16 -23.08 14.97
C CYS A 599 5.64 -23.40 14.67
N PRO A 600 5.98 -24.10 13.55
CA PRO A 600 7.37 -24.47 13.26
C PRO A 600 8.31 -23.29 12.99
N GLU A 601 7.75 -22.15 12.58
CA GLU A 601 8.50 -20.98 12.12
C GLU A 601 8.69 -19.90 13.18
N LEU A 602 8.21 -20.13 14.41
CA LEU A 602 8.36 -19.23 15.56
C LEU A 602 8.81 -20.03 16.77
N ASP A 603 9.73 -19.47 17.55
CA ASP A 603 10.06 -20.02 18.86
C ASP A 603 9.02 -19.63 19.94
N SER A 604 9.16 -20.21 21.14
CA SER A 604 8.25 -19.99 22.25
C SER A 604 8.15 -18.52 22.67
N GLU A 605 9.26 -17.79 22.62
CA GLU A 605 9.36 -16.40 23.03
C GLU A 605 8.73 -15.46 21.97
N GLU A 606 8.97 -15.75 20.70
CA GLU A 606 8.40 -15.08 19.54
C GLU A 606 6.88 -15.26 19.47
N ILE A 607 6.38 -16.44 19.85
CA ILE A 607 4.94 -16.72 19.96
C ILE A 607 4.30 -15.82 21.03
N GLU A 608 4.87 -15.71 22.23
CA GLU A 608 4.33 -14.85 23.30
C GLU A 608 4.39 -13.37 22.92
N LYS A 609 5.51 -12.91 22.35
CA LYS A 609 5.63 -11.54 21.81
C LYS A 609 4.63 -11.25 20.68
N LEU A 610 4.28 -12.25 19.88
CA LEU A 610 3.31 -12.10 18.80
C LEU A 610 1.88 -12.08 19.35
N LYS A 611 1.56 -12.92 20.34
CA LYS A 611 0.26 -12.90 21.05
C LYS A 611 0.03 -11.57 21.75
N ALA A 612 0.99 -11.05 22.51
CA ALA A 612 0.87 -9.75 23.16
C ALA A 612 0.62 -8.62 22.13
N ARG A 613 1.31 -8.65 20.97
CA ARG A 613 1.06 -7.71 19.85
C ARG A 613 -0.29 -7.92 19.16
N MET A 614 -0.87 -9.11 19.23
CA MET A 614 -2.22 -9.36 18.74
C MET A 614 -3.26 -8.81 19.71
N GLU A 615 -3.07 -9.01 21.01
CA GLU A 615 -3.94 -8.47 22.07
C GLU A 615 -3.97 -6.94 22.06
N ILE A 616 -2.80 -6.29 21.98
CA ILE A 616 -2.70 -4.82 21.90
C ILE A 616 -3.41 -4.26 20.65
N ARG A 617 -3.45 -5.01 19.55
CA ARG A 617 -4.10 -4.57 18.29
C ARG A 617 -5.60 -4.80 18.23
N GLY A 618 -6.20 -5.49 19.20
CA GLY A 618 -7.64 -5.77 19.21
C GLY A 618 -8.06 -6.77 18.12
N VAL A 619 -9.27 -6.63 17.57
CA VAL A 619 -9.97 -7.64 16.75
C VAL A 619 -9.39 -7.78 15.34
N GLN A 620 -8.24 -8.46 15.24
CA GLN A 620 -7.73 -8.96 13.97
C GLN A 620 -7.57 -10.49 14.03
N ASP A 621 -8.28 -11.19 13.13
CA ASP A 621 -8.29 -12.68 13.01
C ASP A 621 -7.01 -13.26 12.37
N LYS A 622 -5.88 -12.55 12.46
CA LYS A 622 -4.59 -13.00 11.90
C LYS A 622 -3.38 -12.43 12.65
N PRO A 623 -2.32 -13.24 12.89
CA PRO A 623 -1.11 -12.79 13.58
C PRO A 623 -0.39 -11.64 12.87
N TYR A 624 -0.32 -11.70 11.53
CA TYR A 624 0.23 -10.64 10.70
C TYR A 624 -0.85 -10.04 9.80
N PRO A 625 -1.17 -8.74 9.91
CA PRO A 625 -2.18 -8.10 9.08
C PRO A 625 -1.84 -8.03 7.60
N SER A 626 -2.87 -7.84 6.75
CA SER A 626 -2.67 -7.68 5.30
C SER A 626 -1.83 -6.44 4.97
N TRP A 627 -2.03 -5.34 5.69
CA TRP A 627 -1.21 -4.14 5.49
C TRP A 627 0.26 -4.39 5.85
N ALA A 628 0.57 -5.23 6.84
CA ALA A 628 1.96 -5.54 7.21
C ALA A 628 2.66 -6.33 6.08
N LEU A 629 1.96 -7.31 5.50
CA LEU A 629 2.42 -8.06 4.33
C LEU A 629 2.56 -7.17 3.09
N SER A 630 1.63 -6.24 2.87
CA SER A 630 1.64 -5.29 1.76
C SER A 630 2.79 -4.29 1.89
N ASN A 631 2.97 -3.70 3.07
CA ASN A 631 4.05 -2.77 3.37
C ASN A 631 5.42 -3.42 3.20
N ASN A 632 5.59 -4.66 3.71
CA ASN A 632 6.84 -5.40 3.55
C ASN A 632 7.11 -5.76 2.07
N ASN A 633 6.08 -6.14 1.30
CA ASN A 633 6.20 -6.35 -0.15
C ASN A 633 6.57 -5.04 -0.89
N ALA A 634 5.98 -3.92 -0.51
CA ALA A 634 6.30 -2.62 -1.10
C ALA A 634 7.76 -2.24 -0.82
N GLU A 635 8.27 -2.47 0.39
CA GLU A 635 9.67 -2.26 0.74
C GLU A 635 10.61 -3.21 -0.02
N ILE A 636 10.24 -4.50 -0.16
CA ILE A 636 10.97 -5.46 -1.00
C ILE A 636 11.07 -4.94 -2.44
N ARG A 637 9.96 -4.44 -3.01
CA ARG A 637 9.94 -3.88 -4.37
C ARG A 637 10.85 -2.66 -4.48
N ARG A 638 10.75 -1.71 -3.55
CA ARG A 638 11.62 -0.51 -3.49
C ARG A 638 13.10 -0.87 -3.42
N ILE A 639 13.46 -1.85 -2.60
CA ILE A 639 14.86 -2.29 -2.46
C ILE A 639 15.34 -2.98 -3.74
N LYS A 640 14.52 -3.79 -4.39
CA LYS A 640 14.85 -4.38 -5.70
C LYS A 640 15.09 -3.31 -6.75
N GLU A 641 14.19 -2.33 -6.84
CA GLU A 641 14.33 -1.17 -7.74
C GLU A 641 15.60 -0.36 -7.42
N HIS A 642 15.93 -0.19 -6.14
CA HIS A 642 17.14 0.49 -5.70
C HIS A 642 18.41 -0.29 -6.06
N ILE A 643 18.46 -1.60 -5.80
CA ILE A 643 19.57 -2.48 -6.20
C ILE A 643 19.77 -2.40 -7.71
N GLN A 644 18.69 -2.49 -8.49
CA GLN A 644 18.73 -2.37 -9.94
C GLN A 644 19.34 -1.02 -10.36
N SER A 645 18.91 0.09 -9.75
CA SER A 645 19.45 1.42 -10.06
C SER A 645 20.94 1.58 -9.74
N LEU A 646 21.45 0.84 -8.74
CA LEU A 646 22.85 0.86 -8.34
C LEU A 646 23.71 -0.14 -9.12
N SER A 647 23.12 -1.24 -9.61
CA SER A 647 23.81 -2.24 -10.43
C SER A 647 23.93 -1.84 -11.89
N VAL A 648 23.20 -0.81 -12.36
CA VAL A 648 23.38 -0.29 -13.71
C VAL A 648 24.73 0.42 -13.83
N ASN A 649 25.49 0.08 -14.87
CA ASN A 649 26.76 0.73 -15.16
C ASN A 649 26.53 2.20 -15.55
N LYS A 650 26.88 3.14 -14.66
CA LYS A 650 26.69 4.58 -14.89
C LYS A 650 27.59 5.12 -16.01
N GLU A 651 28.69 4.43 -16.31
CA GLU A 651 29.60 4.78 -17.42
C GLU A 651 28.93 4.58 -18.80
N GLU A 652 27.94 3.68 -18.88
CA GLU A 652 27.17 3.44 -20.11
C GLU A 652 25.95 4.38 -20.23
N LEU A 653 25.56 5.04 -19.14
CA LEU A 653 24.36 5.89 -19.09
C LEU A 653 24.63 7.38 -19.25
N TYR A 654 25.82 7.85 -18.85
CA TYR A 654 26.14 9.26 -18.79
C TYR A 654 27.51 9.55 -19.41
N THR A 655 27.61 10.69 -20.09
CA THR A 655 28.86 11.18 -20.67
C THR A 655 29.14 12.64 -20.29
N GLY A 656 30.41 13.03 -20.30
CA GLY A 656 30.83 14.41 -20.07
C GLY A 656 30.63 15.30 -21.30
N TRP A 657 30.79 16.61 -21.13
CA TRP A 657 30.75 17.57 -22.25
C TRP A 657 31.59 18.81 -21.97
N GLU A 658 32.02 19.50 -23.02
CA GLU A 658 32.71 20.79 -22.91
C GLU A 658 31.70 21.93 -23.08
N PHE A 659 31.92 23.03 -22.35
CA PHE A 659 31.10 24.24 -22.43
C PHE A 659 31.99 25.50 -22.45
N VAL A 660 31.40 26.66 -22.69
CA VAL A 660 32.16 27.91 -22.76
C VAL A 660 32.78 28.24 -21.39
N GLY A 661 34.11 28.16 -21.29
CA GLY A 661 34.86 28.45 -20.07
C GLY A 661 35.02 27.28 -19.10
N GLY A 662 34.82 26.03 -19.55
CA GLY A 662 35.05 24.85 -18.74
C GLY A 662 34.59 23.52 -19.34
N ARG A 663 34.58 22.48 -18.50
CA ARG A 663 34.11 21.13 -18.87
C ARG A 663 33.33 20.45 -17.75
N ALA A 664 32.37 19.62 -18.15
CA ALA A 664 31.58 18.75 -17.30
C ALA A 664 32.09 17.31 -17.39
N GLU A 665 32.42 16.72 -16.25
CA GLU A 665 32.98 15.38 -16.12
C GLU A 665 32.06 14.49 -15.27
N ILE A 666 31.86 13.24 -15.74
CA ILE A 666 31.08 12.23 -15.02
C ILE A 666 32.04 11.39 -14.19
N ASN A 667 32.07 11.63 -12.89
CA ASN A 667 32.87 10.85 -11.96
C ASN A 667 32.00 9.75 -11.35
N VAL A 668 32.09 8.56 -11.96
CA VAL A 668 31.31 7.38 -11.52
C VAL A 668 31.78 6.87 -10.17
N LYS A 669 33.08 6.95 -9.87
CA LYS A 669 33.66 6.49 -8.59
C LYS A 669 33.09 7.25 -7.40
N ASP A 670 32.96 8.58 -7.51
CA ASP A 670 32.40 9.44 -6.47
C ASP A 670 30.88 9.66 -6.63
N ASN A 671 30.27 9.07 -7.66
CA ASN A 671 28.86 9.27 -8.04
C ASN A 671 28.49 10.77 -8.20
N ARG A 672 29.35 11.53 -8.90
CA ARG A 672 29.20 12.99 -9.10
C ARG A 672 29.21 13.40 -10.56
N LEU A 673 28.38 14.39 -10.88
CA LEU A 673 28.59 15.29 -12.02
C LEU A 673 29.45 16.46 -11.53
N GLN A 674 30.64 16.63 -12.11
CA GLN A 674 31.62 17.65 -11.73
C GLN A 674 31.79 18.66 -12.87
N LEU A 675 31.72 19.95 -12.54
CA LEU A 675 31.91 21.06 -13.46
C LEU A 675 33.22 21.78 -13.10
N PHE A 676 34.17 21.72 -14.02
CA PHE A 676 35.45 22.41 -13.94
C PHE A 676 35.36 23.68 -14.78
N PHE A 677 35.71 24.83 -14.20
CA PHE A 677 35.81 26.10 -14.90
C PHE A 677 37.28 26.48 -15.01
N ASP A 678 37.68 27.06 -16.15
CA ASP A 678 39.07 27.48 -16.39
C ASP A 678 39.49 28.63 -15.46
N ASP A 679 38.55 29.56 -15.25
CA ASP A 679 38.67 30.68 -14.33
C ASP A 679 37.49 30.73 -13.36
N LYS A 680 37.62 31.52 -12.29
CA LYS A 680 36.54 31.69 -11.31
C LYS A 680 35.27 32.22 -12.01
N PRO A 681 34.15 31.47 -12.01
CA PRO A 681 32.93 31.91 -12.69
C PRO A 681 32.35 33.17 -12.02
N ASP A 682 31.70 34.02 -12.82
CA ASP A 682 31.10 35.26 -12.34
C ASP A 682 30.04 35.01 -11.24
N GLY A 683 29.76 36.02 -10.42
CA GLY A 683 28.78 35.94 -9.33
C GLY A 683 27.42 35.42 -9.80
N LYS A 684 26.92 35.91 -10.94
CA LYS A 684 25.64 35.48 -11.52
C LYS A 684 25.61 33.99 -11.86
N ILE A 685 26.69 33.47 -12.45
CA ILE A 685 26.83 32.05 -12.80
C ILE A 685 26.86 31.19 -11.53
N ARG A 686 27.58 31.65 -10.50
CA ARG A 686 27.63 30.94 -9.20
C ARG A 686 26.27 30.88 -8.52
N ASP A 687 25.46 31.92 -8.64
CA ASP A 687 24.12 31.95 -8.06
C ASP A 687 23.14 31.08 -8.86
N GLU A 688 23.25 31.07 -10.20
CA GLU A 688 22.51 30.15 -11.10
C GLU A 688 22.84 28.67 -10.79
N LEU A 689 24.12 28.35 -10.59
CA LEU A 689 24.58 27.01 -10.21
C LEU A 689 24.01 26.56 -8.86
N LYS A 690 24.04 27.43 -7.85
CA LYS A 690 23.46 27.15 -6.53
C LYS A 690 21.94 26.96 -6.61
N ALA A 691 21.25 27.80 -7.39
CA ALA A 691 19.80 27.68 -7.59
C ALA A 691 19.41 26.32 -8.20
N ASN A 692 20.30 25.73 -9.03
CA ASN A 692 20.14 24.40 -9.62
C ASN A 692 20.81 23.26 -8.81
N GLY A 693 21.24 23.54 -7.57
CA GLY A 693 21.72 22.53 -6.62
C GLY A 693 23.18 22.09 -6.77
N PHE A 694 24.00 22.82 -7.52
CA PHE A 694 25.44 22.58 -7.61
C PHE A 694 26.19 23.23 -6.44
N HIS A 695 27.15 22.50 -5.87
CA HIS A 695 27.92 22.94 -4.71
C HIS A 695 29.42 22.93 -5.00
N TRP A 696 30.14 23.97 -4.60
CA TRP A 696 31.60 24.03 -4.73
C TRP A 696 32.28 23.04 -3.78
N SER A 697 33.16 22.20 -4.32
CA SER A 697 34.01 21.28 -3.56
C SER A 697 35.46 21.77 -3.53
N PRO A 698 35.98 22.25 -2.39
CA PRO A 698 37.38 22.65 -2.28
C PRO A 698 38.38 21.51 -2.51
N LYS A 699 37.98 20.26 -2.22
CA LYS A 699 38.81 19.07 -2.40
C LYS A 699 38.91 18.65 -3.87
N ALA A 700 37.80 18.76 -4.61
CA ALA A 700 37.74 18.41 -6.03
C ALA A 700 38.05 19.60 -6.96
N LEU A 701 38.10 20.82 -6.42
CA LEU A 701 38.24 22.07 -7.17
C LEU A 701 37.20 22.22 -8.29
N ALA A 702 35.98 21.74 -8.02
CA ALA A 702 34.89 21.68 -8.99
C ALA A 702 33.54 22.01 -8.34
N TRP A 703 32.60 22.53 -9.15
CA TRP A 703 31.19 22.58 -8.78
C TRP A 703 30.57 21.20 -9.03
N GLN A 704 29.95 20.59 -8.03
CA GLN A 704 29.49 19.22 -8.15
C GLN A 704 28.09 18.98 -7.57
N ARG A 705 27.43 17.96 -8.10
CA ARG A 705 26.13 17.43 -7.69
C ARG A 705 26.14 15.90 -7.79
N GLN A 706 25.29 15.21 -7.03
CA GLN A 706 25.12 13.76 -7.14
C GLN A 706 24.68 13.36 -8.55
N LEU A 707 25.32 12.35 -9.14
CA LEU A 707 25.03 11.87 -10.48
C LEU A 707 23.71 11.07 -10.50
N ASN A 708 22.66 11.67 -11.05
CA ASN A 708 21.36 11.05 -11.30
C ASN A 708 20.66 11.77 -12.47
N SER A 709 19.49 11.26 -12.91
CA SER A 709 18.74 11.89 -14.01
C SER A 709 18.43 13.36 -13.75
N ASN A 710 18.10 13.72 -12.50
CA ASN A 710 17.81 15.10 -12.10
C ASN A 710 19.05 16.01 -12.20
N ALA A 711 20.26 15.49 -12.00
CA ALA A 711 21.48 16.26 -12.22
C ALA A 711 21.67 16.67 -13.69
N ILE A 712 21.24 15.82 -14.62
CA ILE A 712 21.24 16.13 -16.06
C ILE A 712 20.20 17.20 -16.38
N TYR A 713 18.97 17.09 -15.86
CA TYR A 713 17.94 18.12 -16.04
C TYR A 713 18.38 19.48 -15.46
N ALA A 714 19.00 19.46 -14.27
CA ALA A 714 19.53 20.67 -13.64
C ALA A 714 20.69 21.28 -14.42
N ALA A 715 21.58 20.44 -14.99
CA ALA A 715 22.65 20.92 -15.84
C ALA A 715 22.12 21.56 -17.13
N ASP A 716 21.05 20.99 -17.70
CA ASP A 716 20.39 21.49 -18.91
C ASP A 716 19.70 22.85 -18.71
N ALA A 717 19.20 23.11 -17.50
CA ALA A 717 18.58 24.37 -17.13
C ALA A 717 19.57 25.52 -16.94
N VAL A 718 20.86 25.22 -16.69
CA VAL A 718 21.90 26.24 -16.48
C VAL A 718 22.43 26.71 -17.82
N SER A 719 22.09 27.94 -18.18
CA SER A 719 22.43 28.52 -19.48
C SER A 719 23.94 28.64 -19.71
N SER A 720 24.69 28.85 -18.63
CA SER A 720 26.14 29.10 -18.63
C SER A 720 27.02 27.86 -18.89
N ILE A 721 26.46 26.65 -18.83
CA ILE A 721 27.21 25.38 -18.97
C ILE A 721 26.70 24.52 -20.13
N LYS A 722 26.01 25.15 -21.08
CA LYS A 722 25.51 24.46 -22.29
C LYS A 722 26.66 23.88 -23.10
N PRO A 723 26.48 22.68 -23.70
CA PRO A 723 27.48 22.06 -24.55
C PRO A 723 27.90 22.97 -25.71
N LEU A 724 29.18 22.92 -26.08
CA LEU A 724 29.71 23.62 -27.26
C LEU A 724 29.07 23.15 -28.59
N SER A 725 28.43 21.97 -28.60
CA SER A 725 27.66 21.48 -29.74
C SER A 725 26.32 22.20 -29.94
N GLU A 726 25.96 23.13 -29.05
CA GLU A 726 24.67 23.87 -29.00
C GLU A 726 23.42 22.98 -28.79
N GLU A 727 23.59 21.67 -28.66
CA GLU A 727 22.55 20.72 -28.27
C GLU A 727 22.20 20.86 -26.78
N ARG A 728 20.96 20.48 -26.41
CA ARG A 728 20.60 20.38 -24.98
C ARG A 728 21.42 19.29 -24.29
N VAL A 729 21.80 19.49 -23.03
CA VAL A 729 22.52 18.49 -22.22
C VAL A 729 21.73 17.18 -22.18
N ILE A 730 20.39 17.26 -22.06
CA ILE A 730 19.52 16.09 -22.08
C ILE A 730 19.62 15.35 -23.44
N GLU A 731 19.66 16.08 -24.54
CA GLU A 731 19.79 15.50 -25.89
C GLU A 731 21.16 14.86 -26.09
N LEU A 732 22.22 15.48 -25.57
CA LEU A 732 23.57 14.93 -25.58
C LEU A 732 23.65 13.59 -24.85
N GLN A 733 23.09 13.50 -23.63
CA GLN A 733 23.05 12.22 -22.87
C GLN A 733 22.20 11.17 -23.60
N ARG A 734 21.09 11.60 -24.21
CA ARG A 734 20.17 10.75 -24.97
C ARG A 734 20.83 10.21 -26.24
N ASN A 735 21.61 11.04 -26.93
CA ASN A 735 22.39 10.69 -28.12
C ASN A 735 23.57 9.79 -27.76
N PHE A 736 24.18 9.95 -26.58
CA PHE A 736 25.23 9.06 -26.08
C PHE A 736 24.71 7.65 -25.79
N ARG A 737 23.60 7.52 -25.04
CA ARG A 737 22.94 6.22 -24.80
C ARG A 737 22.51 5.57 -26.11
N LYS A 738 22.04 6.38 -27.04
CA LYS A 738 21.74 5.93 -28.39
C LYS A 738 22.98 5.45 -29.11
N LYS A 739 24.07 6.21 -29.13
CA LYS A 739 25.35 5.79 -29.72
C LYS A 739 25.85 4.48 -29.10
N GLY A 740 25.78 4.29 -27.78
CA GLY A 740 26.08 3.01 -27.14
C GLY A 740 25.15 1.86 -27.56
N SER A 741 23.85 2.13 -27.71
CA SER A 741 22.89 1.14 -28.25
C SER A 741 23.03 0.90 -29.76
N ILE A 742 23.57 1.89 -30.48
CA ILE A 742 23.77 1.94 -31.94
C ILE A 742 25.10 1.29 -32.34
N GLU A 743 26.12 1.36 -31.47
CA GLU A 743 27.40 0.66 -31.59
C GLU A 743 27.29 -0.81 -31.14
N ALA A 744 26.30 -1.15 -30.31
CA ALA A 744 25.95 -2.53 -29.94
C ALA A 744 24.88 -3.19 -30.86
N ALA A 745 24.18 -2.43 -31.70
CA ALA A 745 23.39 -2.90 -32.85
C ALA A 745 23.09 -1.71 -33.79
N PRO A 746 23.25 -1.80 -35.13
CA PRO A 746 23.28 -0.62 -36.01
C PRO A 746 21.97 0.22 -36.03
N GLU A 747 22.15 1.54 -35.96
CA GLU A 747 21.32 2.73 -36.30
C GLU A 747 19.86 2.51 -36.77
N TYR A 748 18.80 3.15 -36.22
CA TYR A 748 18.41 4.56 -36.50
C TYR A 748 17.14 5.06 -35.70
N ILE A 749 17.25 6.23 -35.02
CA ILE A 749 16.33 7.40 -34.79
C ILE A 749 14.82 7.32 -34.34
N TYR A 750 14.54 7.82 -33.10
CA TYR A 750 13.48 8.76 -32.54
C TYR A 750 12.35 9.30 -33.47
N LYS A 751 11.11 9.57 -33.00
CA LYS A 751 10.73 10.74 -32.14
C LYS A 751 9.20 10.76 -31.81
N MET A 752 8.87 11.08 -30.55
CA MET A 752 7.74 11.89 -29.97
C MET A 752 6.28 11.68 -30.45
N MET A 753 5.36 11.31 -29.54
CA MET A 753 4.41 12.17 -28.79
C MET A 753 3.48 13.02 -29.67
N GLU A 754 2.16 12.78 -29.55
CA GLU A 754 1.09 13.74 -29.22
C GLU A 754 -0.27 13.20 -29.71
N GLU A 755 -1.26 13.19 -28.80
CA GLU A 755 -2.68 12.99 -29.11
C GLU A 755 -3.24 14.18 -29.92
N PRO A 756 -4.36 13.98 -30.65
CA PRO A 756 -5.47 14.91 -30.37
C PRO A 756 -6.90 14.33 -30.59
N ALA A 757 -7.83 14.76 -29.71
CA ALA A 757 -9.10 15.48 -29.96
C ALA A 757 -10.18 14.89 -30.95
N PRO A 758 -11.44 15.36 -30.88
CA PRO A 758 -12.65 14.58 -31.21
C PRO A 758 -12.85 14.29 -32.71
N GLU A 759 -13.41 13.11 -33.00
CA GLU A 759 -13.63 12.53 -34.34
C GLU A 759 -14.40 13.48 -35.28
N LYS A 760 -13.69 14.02 -36.26
CA LYS A 760 -14.26 14.52 -37.52
C LYS A 760 -14.21 13.40 -38.54
N ASP A 761 -15.14 13.38 -39.50
CA ASP A 761 -15.04 12.49 -40.65
C ASP A 761 -13.71 12.77 -41.38
N THR A 762 -12.90 11.74 -41.59
CA THR A 762 -11.55 11.86 -42.15
C THR A 762 -11.28 10.76 -43.17
N PHE A 763 -10.27 10.95 -44.01
CA PHE A 763 -9.70 9.88 -44.82
C PHE A 763 -8.19 9.80 -44.60
N GLN A 764 -7.67 8.59 -44.67
CA GLN A 764 -6.26 8.26 -44.48
C GLN A 764 -5.75 7.47 -45.69
N ILE A 765 -4.53 7.78 -46.14
CA ILE A 765 -3.87 7.07 -47.25
C ILE A 765 -2.69 6.26 -46.68
N TYR A 766 -2.64 4.98 -47.02
CA TYR A 766 -1.61 4.03 -46.60
C TYR A 766 -0.87 3.49 -47.83
N GLN A 767 0.47 3.48 -47.78
CA GLN A 767 1.34 2.95 -48.85
C GLN A 767 2.26 1.86 -48.32
N LEU A 768 2.66 0.91 -49.15
CA LEU A 768 3.58 -0.16 -48.73
C LEU A 768 4.95 0.40 -48.30
N LYS A 769 5.45 -0.06 -47.14
CA LYS A 769 6.80 0.25 -46.67
C LYS A 769 7.82 -0.20 -47.73
N ARG A 770 8.89 0.57 -47.95
CA ARG A 770 9.98 0.18 -48.86
C ARG A 770 10.94 -0.80 -48.15
N GLY A 771 11.16 -1.99 -48.71
CA GLY A 771 12.11 -2.98 -48.18
C GLY A 771 12.08 -4.30 -48.95
N GLU A 772 13.05 -5.19 -48.70
CA GLU A 772 13.13 -6.50 -49.39
C GLU A 772 11.89 -7.37 -49.17
N LYS A 773 11.26 -7.27 -47.99
CA LYS A 773 10.07 -8.08 -47.61
C LYS A 773 8.77 -7.64 -48.30
N THR A 774 8.69 -6.40 -48.78
CA THR A 774 7.49 -5.82 -49.42
C THR A 774 7.66 -5.65 -50.93
N ARG A 775 8.85 -5.90 -51.47
CA ARG A 775 9.17 -5.78 -52.91
C ARG A 775 8.27 -6.65 -53.79
N GLU A 776 7.88 -7.83 -53.31
CA GLU A 776 6.97 -8.74 -54.02
C GLU A 776 5.49 -8.39 -53.88
N LEU A 777 5.15 -7.36 -53.10
CA LEU A 777 3.78 -6.88 -52.89
C LEU A 777 3.49 -5.60 -53.68
N GLN A 778 4.53 -4.90 -54.15
CA GLN A 778 4.40 -3.64 -54.88
C GLN A 778 3.73 -3.87 -56.23
N PHE A 779 2.69 -3.07 -56.52
CA PHE A 779 1.91 -3.12 -57.76
C PHE A 779 1.22 -4.46 -58.03
N GLU A 780 1.08 -5.31 -57.01
CA GLU A 780 0.36 -6.57 -57.14
C GLU A 780 -1.15 -6.33 -57.01
N SER A 781 -1.95 -6.98 -57.86
CA SER A 781 -3.41 -6.83 -57.77
C SER A 781 -3.95 -7.54 -56.54
N TYR A 782 -5.11 -7.09 -56.04
CA TYR A 782 -5.71 -7.66 -54.84
C TYR A 782 -6.04 -9.16 -55.01
N ASP A 783 -6.49 -9.57 -56.21
CA ASP A 783 -6.83 -10.96 -56.51
C ASP A 783 -5.58 -11.85 -56.49
N ARG A 784 -4.48 -11.35 -57.08
CA ARG A 784 -3.22 -12.09 -57.14
C ARG A 784 -2.52 -12.17 -55.79
N LEU A 785 -2.68 -11.13 -54.96
CA LEU A 785 -2.26 -11.13 -53.56
C LEU A 785 -2.96 -12.27 -52.81
N LYS A 786 -4.28 -12.44 -52.97
CA LYS A 786 -5.05 -13.56 -52.37
C LYS A 786 -4.67 -14.93 -52.94
N GLU A 787 -4.50 -15.05 -54.26
CA GLU A 787 -4.12 -16.32 -54.91
C GLU A 787 -2.71 -16.80 -54.52
N SER A 788 -1.79 -15.87 -54.25
CA SER A 788 -0.43 -16.18 -53.78
C SER A 788 -0.36 -16.63 -52.31
N GLY A 789 -1.49 -16.67 -51.60
CA GLY A 789 -1.57 -17.02 -50.18
C GLY A 789 -1.00 -15.94 -49.25
N LYS A 790 -0.70 -14.75 -49.78
CA LYS A 790 -0.25 -13.60 -48.99
C LYS A 790 -1.46 -12.83 -48.49
N THR A 791 -1.45 -12.42 -47.22
CA THR A 791 -2.53 -11.63 -46.64
C THR A 791 -2.18 -10.15 -46.65
N LEU A 792 -3.21 -9.31 -46.80
CA LEU A 792 -3.07 -7.86 -46.68
C LEU A 792 -2.80 -7.51 -45.20
N ASN A 793 -1.52 -7.51 -44.81
CA ASN A 793 -1.11 -7.23 -43.44
C ASN A 793 -0.90 -5.71 -43.24
N PRO A 794 -1.66 -5.03 -42.36
CA PRO A 794 -1.46 -3.62 -42.03
C PRO A 794 -0.04 -3.26 -41.60
N ASP A 795 0.70 -4.19 -40.98
CA ASP A 795 2.08 -3.97 -40.55
C ASP A 795 3.05 -3.66 -41.71
N ASN A 796 2.69 -4.03 -42.93
CA ASN A 796 3.49 -3.77 -44.14
C ASN A 796 3.26 -2.36 -44.73
N TYR A 797 2.32 -1.59 -44.18
CA TYR A 797 1.88 -0.30 -44.70
C TYR A 797 2.30 0.85 -43.77
N VAL A 798 2.45 2.04 -44.34
CA VAL A 798 2.69 3.30 -43.62
C VAL A 798 1.62 4.30 -44.01
N LYS A 799 1.01 4.98 -43.03
CA LYS A 799 0.11 6.11 -43.27
C LYS A 799 0.92 7.27 -43.83
N VAL A 800 0.62 7.72 -45.04
CA VAL A 800 1.32 8.82 -45.74
C VAL A 800 0.53 10.11 -45.79
N TYR A 801 -0.78 10.06 -45.47
CA TYR A 801 -1.64 11.24 -45.48
C TYR A 801 -2.88 11.04 -44.63
N GLU A 802 -3.41 12.15 -44.10
CA GLU A 802 -4.68 12.22 -43.37
C GLU A 802 -5.29 13.61 -43.56
N ALA A 803 -6.58 13.67 -43.89
CA ALA A 803 -7.31 14.94 -43.99
C ALA A 803 -8.81 14.75 -43.70
N GLU A 804 -9.50 15.86 -43.45
CA GLU A 804 -10.95 15.89 -43.25
C GLU A 804 -11.69 15.48 -44.53
N LEU A 805 -12.72 14.65 -44.37
CA LEU A 805 -13.61 14.23 -45.45
C LEU A 805 -14.74 15.25 -45.58
N THR A 806 -14.56 16.25 -46.43
CA THR A 806 -15.58 17.28 -46.70
C THR A 806 -16.81 16.69 -47.41
N GLU A 807 -18.01 17.20 -47.11
CA GLU A 807 -19.25 16.79 -47.78
C GLU A 807 -19.12 16.80 -49.31
N GLY A 808 -19.34 15.64 -49.94
CA GLY A 808 -19.29 15.45 -51.39
C GLY A 808 -17.98 14.89 -51.95
N LEU A 809 -16.96 14.65 -51.13
CA LEU A 809 -15.66 14.12 -51.57
C LEU A 809 -15.71 12.58 -51.68
N SER A 810 -15.62 12.05 -52.90
CA SER A 810 -15.67 10.61 -53.20
C SER A 810 -14.28 9.97 -53.29
N LEU A 811 -14.21 8.63 -53.27
CA LEU A 811 -12.95 7.89 -53.50
C LEU A 811 -12.29 8.27 -54.85
N GLU A 812 -13.09 8.57 -55.87
CA GLU A 812 -12.59 8.98 -57.18
C GLU A 812 -12.00 10.40 -57.15
N ASP A 813 -12.56 11.29 -56.31
CA ASP A 813 -12.01 12.62 -56.08
C ASP A 813 -10.69 12.56 -55.32
N ILE A 814 -10.58 11.65 -54.35
CA ILE A 814 -9.31 11.34 -53.67
C ILE A 814 -8.31 10.81 -54.71
N TYR A 815 -8.67 9.83 -55.53
CA TYR A 815 -7.79 9.31 -56.58
C TYR A 815 -7.28 10.42 -57.50
N THR A 816 -8.19 11.29 -57.97
CA THR A 816 -7.87 12.38 -58.90
C THR A 816 -6.95 13.41 -58.26
N ARG A 817 -7.27 13.84 -57.04
CA ARG A 817 -6.49 14.84 -56.30
C ARG A 817 -5.04 14.39 -56.08
N PHE A 818 -4.85 13.16 -55.62
CA PHE A 818 -3.52 12.61 -55.33
C PHE A 818 -2.81 11.99 -56.54
N ASN A 819 -3.29 12.26 -57.75
CA ASN A 819 -2.59 11.96 -59.00
C ASN A 819 -2.33 13.22 -59.87
N ILE A 820 -3.13 14.28 -59.70
CA ILE A 820 -3.06 15.49 -60.54
C ILE A 820 -2.59 16.72 -59.76
N ASP A 821 -3.08 16.94 -58.53
CA ASP A 821 -2.82 18.15 -57.74
C ASP A 821 -2.64 17.80 -56.26
N HIS A 822 -1.44 17.32 -55.93
CA HIS A 822 -1.12 16.86 -54.60
C HIS A 822 -1.18 18.00 -53.57
N PRO A 823 -1.79 17.78 -52.40
CA PRO A 823 -1.68 18.71 -51.27
C PRO A 823 -0.22 18.99 -50.90
N LYS A 824 0.09 20.21 -50.45
CA LYS A 824 1.47 20.63 -50.12
C LYS A 824 2.10 19.81 -48.98
N ASP A 825 1.27 19.21 -48.14
CA ASP A 825 1.61 18.36 -47.00
C ASP A 825 1.61 16.86 -47.32
N PHE A 826 1.30 16.47 -48.56
CA PHE A 826 1.40 15.07 -49.01
C PHE A 826 2.85 14.69 -49.33
N TYR A 827 3.35 13.64 -48.69
CA TYR A 827 4.73 13.16 -48.84
C TYR A 827 4.85 11.73 -49.42
N GLY A 828 3.73 11.12 -49.80
CA GLY A 828 3.67 9.83 -50.48
C GLY A 828 3.92 9.92 -51.99
N HIS A 829 3.94 8.76 -52.67
CA HIS A 829 3.86 8.74 -54.14
C HIS A 829 2.42 8.89 -54.62
N SER A 830 2.22 9.19 -55.89
CA SER A 830 0.89 9.20 -56.51
C SER A 830 0.16 7.87 -56.27
N LEU A 831 -1.16 7.93 -56.06
CA LEU A 831 -1.96 6.76 -55.70
C LEU A 831 -1.83 5.66 -56.77
N SER A 832 -1.34 4.49 -56.36
CA SER A 832 -1.03 3.39 -57.28
C SER A 832 -1.50 2.04 -56.76
N VAL A 833 -1.51 1.03 -57.63
CA VAL A 833 -1.86 -0.34 -57.26
C VAL A 833 -1.01 -0.77 -56.06
N SER A 834 -1.64 -1.36 -55.05
CA SER A 834 -1.07 -1.71 -53.73
C SER A 834 -1.12 -0.66 -52.64
N ASP A 835 -1.75 0.49 -52.86
CA ASP A 835 -2.07 1.45 -51.80
C ASP A 835 -3.44 1.13 -51.16
N VAL A 836 -3.69 1.63 -49.94
CA VAL A 836 -4.97 1.46 -49.23
C VAL A 836 -5.48 2.81 -48.74
N VAL A 837 -6.75 3.12 -49.01
CA VAL A 837 -7.44 4.31 -48.50
C VAL A 837 -8.43 3.88 -47.43
N VAL A 838 -8.32 4.45 -46.23
CA VAL A 838 -9.26 4.22 -45.12
C VAL A 838 -10.14 5.46 -44.97
N LEU A 839 -11.44 5.28 -45.00
CA LEU A 839 -12.42 6.33 -44.75
C LEU A 839 -13.00 6.14 -43.35
N HIS A 840 -12.94 7.17 -42.54
CA HIS A 840 -13.64 7.29 -41.26
C HIS A 840 -14.85 8.19 -41.47
N LYS A 841 -16.04 7.61 -41.48
CA LYS A 841 -17.28 8.34 -41.71
C LYS A 841 -18.38 7.85 -40.79
N ASP A 842 -19.09 8.76 -40.12
CA ASP A 842 -20.21 8.43 -39.22
C ASP A 842 -19.83 7.40 -38.13
N GLY A 843 -18.60 7.52 -37.57
CA GLY A 843 -18.06 6.60 -36.56
C GLY A 843 -17.77 5.18 -37.06
N LYS A 844 -17.63 4.98 -38.38
CA LYS A 844 -17.30 3.70 -39.00
C LYS A 844 -16.12 3.82 -39.96
N ASP A 845 -15.19 2.89 -39.83
CA ASP A 845 -14.05 2.75 -40.74
C ASP A 845 -14.37 1.81 -41.90
N SER A 846 -13.98 2.20 -43.10
CA SER A 846 -13.97 1.33 -44.29
C SER A 846 -12.63 1.43 -45.01
N ALA A 847 -12.03 0.29 -45.35
CA ALA A 847 -10.73 0.22 -46.02
C ALA A 847 -10.87 -0.23 -47.48
N HIS A 848 -10.22 0.51 -48.39
CA HIS A 848 -10.33 0.38 -49.83
C HIS A 848 -8.94 0.22 -50.47
N TYR A 849 -8.66 -0.95 -51.01
CA TYR A 849 -7.42 -1.26 -51.73
C TYR A 849 -7.45 -0.70 -53.15
N VAL A 850 -6.40 0.01 -53.56
CA VAL A 850 -6.23 0.56 -54.90
C VAL A 850 -5.79 -0.58 -55.83
N ASP A 851 -6.65 -0.95 -56.77
CA ASP A 851 -6.39 -2.02 -57.74
C ASP A 851 -6.20 -1.44 -59.16
N ARG A 852 -5.88 -2.29 -60.15
CA ARG A 852 -5.64 -1.86 -61.55
C ARG A 852 -6.80 -1.04 -62.14
N PHE A 853 -8.02 -1.30 -61.68
CA PHE A 853 -9.22 -0.59 -62.09
C PHE A 853 -10.07 -0.26 -60.84
N GLY A 854 -9.94 0.97 -60.34
CA GLY A 854 -10.69 1.46 -59.18
C GLY A 854 -10.26 0.83 -57.86
N TYR A 855 -11.22 0.69 -56.95
CA TYR A 855 -11.01 0.26 -55.57
C TYR A 855 -11.67 -1.10 -55.29
N LYS A 856 -11.07 -1.88 -54.39
CA LYS A 856 -11.68 -3.08 -53.81
C LYS A 856 -11.76 -2.99 -52.30
N GLU A 857 -12.87 -3.43 -51.72
CA GLU A 857 -13.02 -3.45 -50.27
C GLU A 857 -12.05 -4.45 -49.62
N ALA A 858 -11.34 -3.96 -48.61
CA ALA A 858 -10.33 -4.71 -47.88
C ALA A 858 -10.59 -4.67 -46.36
N PRO A 859 -11.71 -5.23 -45.87
CA PRO A 859 -12.10 -5.18 -44.46
C PRO A 859 -11.10 -5.91 -43.54
N GLU A 860 -10.31 -6.84 -44.07
CA GLU A 860 -9.20 -7.47 -43.36
C GLU A 860 -8.10 -6.49 -42.91
N PHE A 861 -7.96 -5.33 -43.57
CA PHE A 861 -7.02 -4.28 -43.17
C PHE A 861 -7.39 -3.62 -41.83
N LEU A 862 -8.68 -3.67 -41.44
CA LEU A 862 -9.21 -3.07 -40.22
C LEU A 862 -9.30 -4.06 -39.04
N LYS A 863 -8.99 -5.35 -39.25
CA LYS A 863 -9.09 -6.36 -38.20
C LYS A 863 -7.76 -6.46 -37.44
N PRO A 864 -7.71 -6.15 -36.13
CA PRO A 864 -6.50 -6.40 -35.34
C PRO A 864 -6.29 -7.91 -35.18
N GLN A 865 -5.11 -8.40 -35.57
CA GLN A 865 -4.78 -9.82 -35.52
C GLN A 865 -4.41 -10.32 -34.11
N ASN A 866 -4.38 -9.44 -33.10
CA ASN A 866 -3.90 -9.73 -31.76
C ASN A 866 -5.00 -9.61 -30.70
N TYR A 867 -5.56 -10.76 -30.30
CA TYR A 867 -6.56 -10.88 -29.23
C TYR A 867 -6.05 -10.35 -27.88
N LEU A 868 -4.74 -10.39 -27.66
CA LEU A 868 -4.06 -9.91 -26.44
C LEU A 868 -4.19 -8.38 -26.27
N LYS A 869 -3.97 -7.61 -27.34
CA LYS A 869 -4.02 -6.14 -27.29
C LYS A 869 -5.41 -5.61 -26.98
N HIS A 870 -6.44 -6.27 -27.51
CA HIS A 870 -7.83 -5.94 -27.25
C HIS A 870 -8.27 -6.29 -25.81
N VAL A 871 -7.69 -7.31 -25.20
CA VAL A 871 -7.98 -7.65 -23.80
C VAL A 871 -7.20 -6.73 -22.87
N GLU A 872 -5.96 -6.36 -23.23
CA GLU A 872 -5.20 -5.29 -22.57
C GLU A 872 -5.96 -3.97 -22.60
N ASP A 873 -6.49 -3.52 -23.74
CA ASP A 873 -7.25 -2.26 -23.83
C ASP A 873 -8.53 -2.27 -22.95
N ILE A 874 -9.22 -3.41 -22.82
CA ILE A 874 -10.41 -3.56 -21.94
C ILE A 874 -10.01 -3.57 -20.46
N VAL A 875 -8.91 -4.24 -20.13
CA VAL A 875 -8.40 -4.43 -18.75
C VAL A 875 -7.75 -3.14 -18.25
N GLU A 876 -6.91 -2.49 -19.06
CA GLU A 876 -6.22 -1.24 -18.74
C GLU A 876 -7.20 -0.06 -18.56
N GLN A 877 -8.33 -0.05 -19.27
CA GLN A 877 -9.34 1.01 -19.11
C GLN A 877 -10.33 0.78 -17.95
N ASN A 878 -10.48 -0.45 -17.43
CA ASN A 878 -11.59 -0.79 -16.52
C ASN A 878 -11.24 -1.66 -15.30
N ASP A 879 -9.97 -1.83 -14.94
CA ASP A 879 -9.53 -2.75 -13.87
C ASP A 879 -10.19 -2.50 -12.49
N ASN A 880 -10.66 -1.26 -12.22
CA ASN A 880 -11.36 -0.92 -10.97
C ASN A 880 -12.90 -1.08 -11.04
N ASN A 881 -13.46 -1.34 -12.23
CA ASN A 881 -14.91 -1.25 -12.48
C ASN A 881 -15.64 -2.60 -12.47
N PHE A 882 -14.92 -3.72 -12.36
CA PHE A 882 -15.50 -5.06 -12.35
C PHE A 882 -14.90 -5.89 -11.22
N ASP A 883 -15.73 -6.34 -10.30
CA ASP A 883 -15.33 -7.13 -9.14
C ASP A 883 -15.67 -8.62 -9.26
N GLY A 884 -15.06 -9.43 -8.39
CA GLY A 884 -15.22 -10.88 -8.37
C GLY A 884 -16.42 -11.40 -7.58
N ILE A 885 -17.26 -10.51 -7.05
CA ILE A 885 -18.32 -10.86 -6.13
C ILE A 885 -19.55 -11.28 -6.94
N ILE A 886 -20.13 -12.43 -6.58
CA ILE A 886 -21.30 -13.02 -7.27
C ILE A 886 -22.41 -13.37 -6.26
N ASN A 887 -22.09 -13.45 -4.98
CA ASN A 887 -23.06 -13.74 -3.92
C ASN A 887 -22.82 -12.79 -2.72
N ASN A 888 -23.87 -12.15 -2.19
CA ASN A 888 -23.85 -11.47 -0.87
C ASN A 888 -24.67 -12.22 0.19
N THR A 889 -25.05 -13.46 -0.09
CA THR A 889 -25.70 -14.32 0.89
C THR A 889 -24.70 -14.75 1.97
N PRO A 890 -25.08 -14.73 3.25
CA PRO A 890 -24.28 -15.32 4.32
C PRO A 890 -23.98 -16.78 4.00
N ASN A 891 -22.69 -17.15 4.00
CA ASN A 891 -22.31 -18.53 3.74
C ASN A 891 -22.90 -19.45 4.82
N ALA A 892 -23.34 -20.65 4.42
CA ALA A 892 -23.74 -21.66 5.40
C ALA A 892 -22.56 -21.97 6.34
N PRO A 893 -22.81 -22.14 7.65
CA PRO A 893 -21.75 -22.38 8.62
C PRO A 893 -20.99 -23.66 8.25
N THR A 894 -19.67 -23.54 8.19
CA THR A 894 -18.74 -24.64 7.92
C THR A 894 -18.71 -25.62 9.09
N VAL A 895 -18.19 -26.83 8.86
CA VAL A 895 -18.08 -27.84 9.93
C VAL A 895 -17.24 -27.28 11.08
N SER A 896 -16.19 -26.53 10.76
CA SER A 896 -15.32 -25.84 11.73
C SER A 896 -16.05 -24.79 12.58
N GLU A 897 -16.99 -24.04 12.02
CA GLU A 897 -17.76 -23.02 12.77
C GLU A 897 -18.77 -23.67 13.72
N LEU A 898 -19.39 -24.78 13.29
CA LEU A 898 -20.28 -25.56 14.15
C LEU A 898 -19.50 -26.29 15.26
N GLU A 899 -18.29 -26.76 14.98
CA GLU A 899 -17.39 -27.33 16.00
C GLU A 899 -16.93 -26.29 17.02
N GLN A 900 -16.71 -25.05 16.60
CA GLN A 900 -16.39 -23.96 17.52
C GLN A 900 -17.57 -23.60 18.42
N LYS A 901 -18.80 -23.57 17.88
CA LYS A 901 -20.02 -23.40 18.68
C LYS A 901 -20.17 -24.48 19.75
N VAL A 902 -19.92 -25.73 19.39
CA VAL A 902 -19.92 -26.85 20.36
C VAL A 902 -18.82 -26.69 21.40
N LYS A 903 -17.61 -26.27 21.00
CA LYS A 903 -16.50 -26.01 21.94
C LYS A 903 -16.76 -24.83 22.85
N ALA A 904 -17.56 -23.87 22.42
CA ALA A 904 -18.04 -22.74 23.21
C ALA A 904 -19.26 -23.09 24.09
N GLY A 905 -19.73 -24.34 24.08
CA GLY A 905 -20.86 -24.80 24.90
C GLY A 905 -22.25 -24.55 24.30
N GLU A 906 -22.33 -24.07 23.06
CA GLU A 906 -23.59 -23.82 22.36
C GLU A 906 -24.17 -25.11 21.74
N ALA A 907 -25.50 -25.26 21.79
CA ALA A 907 -26.19 -26.37 21.16
C ALA A 907 -26.26 -26.20 19.63
N ILE A 908 -25.75 -27.17 18.87
CA ILE A 908 -25.86 -27.20 17.41
C ILE A 908 -26.89 -28.22 16.92
N SER A 909 -27.54 -27.92 15.79
CA SER A 909 -28.45 -28.87 15.14
C SER A 909 -27.66 -29.95 14.39
N LEU A 910 -27.94 -31.22 14.69
CA LEU A 910 -27.37 -32.38 13.96
C LEU A 910 -27.66 -32.32 12.46
N THR A 911 -28.77 -31.70 12.07
CA THR A 911 -29.12 -31.51 10.65
C THR A 911 -28.28 -30.45 9.95
N GLU A 912 -27.71 -29.49 10.69
CA GLU A 912 -26.83 -28.45 10.16
C GLU A 912 -25.39 -28.95 10.03
N LEU A 913 -24.92 -29.71 11.02
CA LEU A 913 -23.64 -30.42 10.96
C LEU A 913 -23.60 -31.39 9.77
N ALA A 914 -24.66 -32.20 9.59
CA ALA A 914 -24.76 -33.12 8.46
C ALA A 914 -24.76 -32.42 7.08
N LYS A 915 -25.27 -31.19 6.99
CA LYS A 915 -25.26 -30.39 5.76
C LYS A 915 -23.88 -29.78 5.50
N ALA A 916 -23.23 -29.23 6.51
CA ALA A 916 -21.88 -28.69 6.42
C ALA A 916 -20.88 -29.76 5.97
N VAL A 917 -20.95 -30.96 6.57
CA VAL A 917 -20.13 -32.12 6.18
C VAL A 917 -20.40 -32.57 4.74
N LYS A 918 -21.66 -32.52 4.29
CA LYS A 918 -22.05 -32.89 2.92
C LYS A 918 -21.60 -31.86 1.88
N ALA A 919 -21.50 -30.59 2.25
CA ALA A 919 -20.99 -29.51 1.41
C ALA A 919 -19.47 -29.60 1.24
N GLU A 920 -18.71 -29.83 2.33
CA GLU A 920 -17.25 -30.01 2.28
C GLU A 920 -16.83 -31.24 1.47
N ASN A 921 -17.52 -32.37 1.64
CA ASN A 921 -17.27 -33.60 0.88
C ASN A 921 -17.59 -33.50 -0.63
N ARG A 922 -18.31 -32.47 -1.07
CA ARG A 922 -18.53 -32.19 -2.50
C ARG A 922 -17.47 -31.26 -3.09
N SER A 923 -16.86 -30.40 -2.26
CA SER A 923 -15.80 -29.48 -2.66
C SER A 923 -14.46 -30.20 -2.89
N THR A 924 -14.22 -31.32 -2.21
CA THR A 924 -12.98 -32.11 -2.29
C THR A 924 -12.88 -33.07 -3.48
N LYS A 925 -13.91 -33.17 -4.33
CA LYS A 925 -13.82 -33.90 -5.60
C LYS A 925 -13.42 -32.94 -6.71
N GLU A 926 -12.21 -33.08 -7.23
CA GLU A 926 -11.82 -32.52 -8.54
C GLU A 926 -12.91 -32.80 -9.58
N PRO A 927 -13.15 -31.90 -10.55
CA PRO A 927 -14.09 -32.18 -11.62
C PRO A 927 -13.52 -33.33 -12.46
N GLU A 928 -13.98 -34.56 -12.20
CA GLU A 928 -13.85 -35.64 -13.17
C GLU A 928 -14.43 -35.13 -14.49
N LYS A 929 -13.58 -34.98 -15.51
CA LYS A 929 -14.00 -34.78 -16.89
C LYS A 929 -14.94 -35.93 -17.22
N LYS A 930 -16.25 -35.69 -17.17
CA LYS A 930 -17.19 -36.62 -17.79
C LYS A 930 -16.90 -36.58 -19.28
N PRO A 931 -16.57 -37.73 -19.91
CA PRO A 931 -16.35 -37.77 -21.34
C PRO A 931 -17.59 -37.24 -22.05
N SER A 932 -17.39 -36.50 -23.14
CA SER A 932 -18.46 -35.93 -23.94
C SER A 932 -19.51 -37.02 -24.24
N ILE A 933 -20.81 -36.68 -24.30
CA ILE A 933 -21.87 -37.63 -24.71
C ILE A 933 -21.49 -38.30 -26.05
N ARG A 934 -20.73 -37.61 -26.91
CA ARG A 934 -20.20 -38.12 -28.17
C ARG A 934 -19.06 -39.15 -28.01
N GLU A 935 -18.23 -39.03 -26.97
CA GLU A 935 -17.19 -40.00 -26.59
C GLU A 935 -17.80 -41.21 -25.90
N GLN A 936 -18.77 -41.01 -25.00
CA GLN A 936 -19.52 -42.10 -24.35
C GLN A 936 -20.28 -42.94 -25.38
N LEU A 937 -20.88 -42.31 -26.40
CA LEU A 937 -21.51 -43.02 -27.52
C LEU A 937 -20.51 -43.73 -28.44
N LYS A 938 -19.29 -43.21 -28.60
CA LYS A 938 -18.20 -43.87 -29.36
C LYS A 938 -17.64 -45.07 -28.60
N GLU A 939 -17.44 -44.95 -27.29
CA GLU A 939 -16.99 -46.05 -26.42
C GLU A 939 -18.05 -47.13 -26.28
N ALA A 940 -19.32 -46.76 -26.12
CA ALA A 940 -20.43 -47.72 -26.10
C ALA A 940 -20.54 -48.49 -27.45
N LYS A 941 -20.31 -47.82 -28.59
CA LYS A 941 -20.22 -48.49 -29.89
C LYS A 941 -19.02 -49.43 -29.98
N LYS A 942 -17.82 -48.99 -29.57
CA LYS A 942 -16.61 -49.84 -29.54
C LYS A 942 -16.77 -51.06 -28.64
N GLN A 943 -17.35 -50.91 -27.45
CA GLN A 943 -17.62 -52.01 -26.53
C GLN A 943 -18.70 -52.97 -27.07
N SER A 944 -19.68 -52.47 -27.83
CA SER A 944 -20.68 -53.32 -28.51
C SER A 944 -20.08 -54.11 -29.67
N GLU A 945 -19.11 -53.54 -30.39
CA GLU A 945 -18.39 -54.20 -31.48
C GLU A 945 -17.38 -55.23 -30.96
N GLN A 946 -16.67 -54.93 -29.87
CA GLN A 946 -15.79 -55.89 -29.17
C GLN A 946 -16.56 -57.04 -28.55
N LYS A 947 -17.76 -56.80 -27.97
CA LYS A 947 -18.64 -57.88 -27.51
C LYS A 947 -19.08 -58.76 -28.67
N LYS A 948 -19.51 -58.20 -29.82
CA LYS A 948 -19.87 -58.97 -31.02
C LYS A 948 -18.69 -59.77 -31.60
N HIS A 949 -17.48 -59.24 -31.54
CA HIS A 949 -16.27 -59.95 -31.99
C HIS A 949 -15.91 -61.12 -31.05
N ASN A 950 -15.97 -60.91 -29.74
CA ASN A 950 -15.71 -61.97 -28.75
C ASN A 950 -16.78 -63.06 -28.73
N THR A 951 -18.06 -62.75 -29.03
CA THR A 951 -19.10 -63.78 -29.17
C THR A 951 -18.93 -64.60 -30.46
N LYS A 952 -18.41 -64.00 -31.54
CA LYS A 952 -18.09 -64.72 -32.78
C LYS A 952 -16.89 -65.66 -32.64
N ILE A 953 -15.87 -65.27 -31.88
CA ILE A 953 -14.69 -66.10 -31.62
C ILE A 953 -15.05 -67.28 -30.70
N LYS A 954 -15.83 -67.05 -29.63
CA LYS A 954 -16.32 -68.14 -28.76
C LYS A 954 -17.25 -69.13 -29.45
N ASN A 955 -18.04 -68.70 -30.44
CA ASN A 955 -18.88 -69.61 -31.20
C ASN A 955 -18.10 -70.39 -32.27
N HIS A 956 -16.91 -69.93 -32.67
CA HIS A 956 -16.06 -70.65 -33.63
C HIS A 956 -15.17 -71.70 -32.97
N GLU A 957 -14.83 -71.53 -31.69
CA GLU A 957 -14.10 -72.53 -30.88
C GLU A 957 -14.99 -73.69 -30.37
N LEU A 958 -16.31 -73.59 -30.52
CA LEU A 958 -17.28 -74.64 -30.15
C LEU A 958 -17.77 -75.49 -31.34
N GLU A 959 -17.30 -75.20 -32.57
CA GLU A 959 -17.66 -75.93 -33.81
C GLU A 959 -16.45 -76.57 -34.53
N VAL A 960 -15.31 -76.78 -33.85
CA VAL A 960 -14.16 -77.55 -34.36
C VAL A 960 -13.90 -78.79 -33.52
#